data_AF-A0A946SSM7-F1
#
_entry.id   AF-A0A946SSM7-F1
#
_cell.length_a   1.000
_cell.length_b   1.000
_cell.length_c   1.000
_cell.angle_alpha   90.00
_cell.angle_beta   90.00
_cell.angle_gamma   90.00
#
_symmetry.space_group_name_H-M   'P 1'
#
loop_
_entity.id
_entity.type
_entity.pdbx_description
1 polymer ?
#
loop_
_entity_poly.entity_id
_entity_poly.type
_entity_poly.pdbx_seq_one_letter_code
_entity_poly.pdbx_strand_id
1 'polypeptide(L)'
;MLLPLIAFLALCPLVFATAADAWVYPGAEWQTASPESQGVSGEALQDVAEYAERHGGGAGCVVRHGYIVAEWGDPSYRADIKSATKGSFGTTLLGVAVDKGLLSVDDAAATHYPGLGGADSDYPGWLADATVRHLATMTAGFDNSRPARLVYEPGSDGIYSNDGANVLAELLTLRFGEDLRDVAKREVMDRIEAPPSEWRWRDNAYRPDAVGSLDSREFASGITITYRALARVGYLYLRGGRWRDEQIVSADFLRRATRPTYLPAPWTYYAYYWGSNENGEYAGMPKDTYWASGLGDSFVVFCPSLDVVAVRLGTGSRASHLPGPDGGADWSDDWGGRVQSFFSRIVRGVNDPYPPSPAISRVTWDAPDTVVRIGEGADNWPMTWADDGHLYTAYGDGWGFRPRTPEKLSLGVGRVVGDPPEIVGENIPSESIERPGDGASGGKASGILMVDGVLYMWVRNTENSQLAWSEDHGLSWIWADWRFTESFGCPTFLNFGANYDGARDDYAYVVSQDADSAYLAADRMVMARVPTDAIRDRAAYEFFTGTDADGVAHWSAAIGDRAAAFEHASRCYRSGITYNPGLGRYLWSQVIPPIPNMRGRGPEHDVRYAGGFGIYDAPEPWGPWTTVFFTEKWDMGPGESSSLPTKWMSPDGLTCHLVFSGEDALSVRRVRFEPTRNRENVSMSGTRNTRVEIVDGDWHINGEVTYPGAAAKGLLMNVRMVNATFEDRNRDDFDSDANADMFLRHIPDYYAHGVRAFTLNLQGGMPGYEDALNSAIEPNGALRSSYLDRIARVIDACDEQGILVILGCFYQRQDGVFADDDAIRAAVRNTVRWIQDSGFTNVMLEVANEFDHSGFDHDLIKSVDGQVELIRIAKEMAPELLVSTSGLGHGRVHEPVVAVVDFVMPHYNGTPVHEIPARIQALKRYGKPIVCNEDDKIRRDGAEAARLSVENGASWGFMTTPVNQYQPFVFGGRDDDPAVYDMLKSLTTP
;
A
#
# COMPACT_ATOMS: atom_id res chain seq x y z
N MET A 1 -47.72 -28.71 -23.25
CA MET A 1 -46.33 -29.14 -23.48
C MET A 1 -45.55 -27.90 -23.87
N LEU A 2 -44.74 -27.35 -22.97
CA LEU A 2 -43.62 -26.41 -23.17
C LEU A 2 -43.33 -25.72 -21.82
N LEU A 3 -42.29 -26.21 -21.13
CA LEU A 3 -41.64 -25.53 -20.00
C LEU A 3 -40.75 -24.40 -20.53
N PRO A 4 -40.57 -23.29 -19.79
CA PRO A 4 -39.52 -22.32 -20.08
C PRO A 4 -38.21 -22.72 -19.37
N LEU A 5 -37.12 -22.49 -20.11
CA LEU A 5 -35.72 -22.74 -19.76
C LEU A 5 -35.30 -21.83 -18.59
N ILE A 6 -34.83 -22.42 -17.48
CA ILE A 6 -34.16 -21.72 -16.39
C ILE A 6 -32.69 -21.55 -16.81
N ALA A 7 -32.26 -20.31 -17.01
CA ALA A 7 -30.84 -19.97 -17.19
C ALA A 7 -30.17 -19.92 -15.80
N PHE A 8 -29.29 -20.89 -15.54
CA PHE A 8 -28.38 -20.89 -14.41
C PHE A 8 -27.33 -19.80 -14.61
N LEU A 9 -27.39 -18.73 -13.81
CA LEU A 9 -26.27 -17.82 -13.58
C LEU A 9 -25.22 -18.57 -12.77
N ALA A 10 -24.09 -18.90 -13.41
CA ALA A 10 -22.92 -19.39 -12.72
C ALA A 10 -22.34 -18.25 -11.87
N LEU A 11 -22.52 -18.36 -10.54
CA LEU A 11 -21.73 -17.61 -9.56
C LEU A 11 -20.25 -17.99 -9.75
N CYS A 12 -19.48 -17.10 -10.37
CA CYS A 12 -18.02 -17.14 -10.25
C CYS A 12 -17.68 -16.86 -8.78
N PRO A 13 -16.90 -17.73 -8.10
CA PRO A 13 -16.33 -17.37 -6.82
C PRO A 13 -15.33 -16.23 -7.06
N LEU A 14 -15.60 -15.06 -6.51
CA LEU A 14 -14.64 -13.98 -6.36
C LEU A 14 -13.47 -14.52 -5.55
N VAL A 15 -12.38 -14.85 -6.22
CA VAL A 15 -11.10 -15.09 -5.58
C VAL A 15 -10.62 -13.71 -5.10
N PHE A 16 -10.72 -13.46 -3.80
CA PHE A 16 -10.12 -12.29 -3.17
C PHE A 16 -8.60 -12.40 -3.34
N ALA A 17 -8.05 -11.64 -4.28
CA ALA A 17 -6.62 -11.38 -4.34
C ALA A 17 -6.25 -10.47 -3.16
N THR A 18 -5.31 -10.92 -2.33
CA THR A 18 -4.81 -10.18 -1.18
C THR A 18 -4.05 -8.93 -1.64
N ALA A 19 -4.52 -7.76 -1.21
CA ALA A 19 -3.83 -6.48 -1.29
C ALA A 19 -2.36 -6.60 -0.82
N ALA A 20 -1.40 -6.15 -1.64
CA ALA A 20 0.02 -6.16 -1.34
C ALA A 20 0.56 -4.71 -1.25
N ASP A 21 0.77 -4.26 -0.02
CA ASP A 21 0.86 -2.86 0.44
C ASP A 21 2.04 -2.01 -0.08
N ALA A 22 1.89 -0.68 0.07
CA ALA A 22 2.94 0.33 -0.02
C ALA A 22 3.87 0.25 1.22
N TRP A 23 4.67 -0.81 1.28
CA TRP A 23 5.64 -1.05 2.36
C TRP A 23 6.89 -0.16 2.24
N VAL A 24 7.51 0.18 3.37
CA VAL A 24 8.81 0.87 3.41
C VAL A 24 9.93 -0.14 3.17
N TYR A 25 10.53 -0.12 1.98
CA TYR A 25 11.69 -0.94 1.66
C TYR A 25 12.99 -0.15 1.88
N PRO A 26 13.99 -0.70 2.58
CA PRO A 26 15.28 -0.03 2.71
C PRO A 26 15.97 0.05 1.33
N GLY A 27 16.75 1.11 1.12
CA GLY A 27 17.68 1.19 0.00
C GLY A 27 19.00 0.51 0.34
N ALA A 28 20.11 1.08 -0.13
CA ALA A 28 21.45 0.68 0.32
C ALA A 28 21.62 0.84 1.85
N GLU A 29 20.99 1.86 2.43
CA GLU A 29 20.91 2.08 3.88
C GLU A 29 19.50 1.79 4.42
N TRP A 30 19.44 1.34 5.67
CA TRP A 30 18.19 1.21 6.40
C TRP A 30 17.74 2.58 6.93
N GLN A 31 16.45 2.87 6.79
CA GLN A 31 15.84 3.98 7.52
C GLN A 31 15.67 3.59 8.99
N THR A 32 15.80 4.57 9.88
CA THR A 32 15.60 4.39 11.32
C THR A 32 14.40 5.19 11.81
N ALA A 33 13.72 4.68 12.83
CA ALA A 33 12.62 5.35 13.50
C ALA A 33 12.70 5.11 15.01
N SER A 34 12.08 5.97 15.82
CA SER A 34 12.02 5.69 17.26
C SER A 34 11.11 4.48 17.51
N PRO A 35 11.41 3.62 18.50
CA PRO A 35 10.54 2.51 18.91
C PRO A 35 9.07 2.95 19.04
N GLU A 36 8.83 4.04 19.77
CA GLU A 36 7.49 4.50 20.10
C GLU A 36 6.71 4.95 18.86
N SER A 37 7.39 5.56 17.88
CA SER A 37 6.76 5.96 16.61
C SER A 37 6.30 4.77 15.78
N GLN A 38 6.90 3.60 16.01
CA GLN A 38 6.57 2.34 15.37
C GLN A 38 5.79 1.43 16.30
N GLY A 39 5.12 1.96 17.34
CA GLY A 39 4.24 1.19 18.22
C GLY A 39 4.95 0.14 19.08
N VAL A 40 6.24 0.29 19.38
CA VAL A 40 7.00 -0.64 20.24
C VAL A 40 7.71 0.08 21.37
N SER A 41 7.76 -0.51 22.56
CA SER A 41 8.41 0.07 23.74
C SER A 41 9.94 0.12 23.59
N GLY A 42 10.53 1.32 23.68
CA GLY A 42 11.98 1.48 23.69
C GLY A 42 12.66 0.78 24.87
N GLU A 43 12.03 0.75 26.04
CA GLU A 43 12.53 0.01 27.22
C GLU A 43 12.56 -1.50 26.97
N ALA A 44 11.53 -2.04 26.30
CA ALA A 44 11.50 -3.46 25.95
C ALA A 44 12.60 -3.80 24.92
N LEU A 45 12.82 -2.94 23.93
CA LEU A 45 13.91 -3.14 22.97
C LEU A 45 15.30 -2.98 23.59
N GLN A 46 15.43 -2.17 24.64
CA GLN A 46 16.66 -2.10 25.43
C GLN A 46 16.92 -3.42 26.17
N ASP A 47 15.91 -4.03 26.82
CA ASP A 47 16.05 -5.36 27.44
C ASP A 47 16.47 -6.43 26.40
N VAL A 48 15.92 -6.36 25.18
CA VAL A 48 16.30 -7.24 24.06
C VAL A 48 17.78 -7.11 23.73
N ALA A 49 18.29 -5.88 23.57
CA ALA A 49 19.69 -5.62 23.28
C ALA A 49 20.60 -6.11 24.42
N GLU A 50 20.30 -5.75 25.67
CA GLU A 50 21.07 -6.15 26.84
C GLU A 50 21.09 -7.68 27.02
N TYR A 51 19.96 -8.34 26.79
CA TYR A 51 19.85 -9.80 26.82
C TYR A 51 20.72 -10.47 25.75
N ALA A 52 20.75 -9.90 24.54
CA ALA A 52 21.56 -10.40 23.42
C ALA A 52 23.06 -10.23 23.66
N GLU A 53 23.50 -9.09 24.20
CA GLU A 53 24.91 -8.76 24.42
C GLU A 53 25.54 -9.53 25.59
N ARG A 54 24.78 -9.81 26.65
CA ARG A 54 25.28 -10.43 27.89
C ARG A 54 25.88 -11.83 27.70
N HIS A 55 25.52 -12.54 26.63
CA HIS A 55 25.84 -13.96 26.44
C HIS A 55 26.84 -14.19 25.30
N GLY A 56 28.10 -13.78 25.52
CA GLY A 56 29.22 -14.06 24.62
C GLY A 56 29.39 -13.08 23.46
N GLY A 57 28.85 -11.86 23.59
CA GLY A 57 28.85 -10.82 22.56
C GLY A 57 27.74 -11.02 21.54
N GLY A 58 27.48 -9.98 20.76
CA GLY A 58 26.56 -10.06 19.63
C GLY A 58 26.31 -8.70 18.99
N ALA A 59 25.83 -8.75 17.76
CA ALA A 59 25.33 -7.59 17.05
C ALA A 59 23.97 -7.94 16.47
N GLY A 60 23.07 -6.97 16.34
CA GLY A 60 21.72 -7.26 15.92
C GLY A 60 20.87 -6.05 15.73
N CYS A 61 19.65 -6.29 15.26
CA CYS A 61 18.65 -5.26 15.08
C CYS A 61 17.24 -5.82 15.23
N VAL A 62 16.31 -4.91 15.49
CA VAL A 62 14.87 -5.11 15.34
C VAL A 62 14.39 -4.13 14.27
N VAL A 63 13.75 -4.68 13.25
CA VAL A 63 13.07 -3.95 12.18
C VAL A 63 11.58 -4.06 12.40
N ARG A 64 10.87 -2.94 12.32
CA ARG A 64 9.42 -2.89 12.38
C ARG A 64 8.87 -1.88 11.39
N HIS A 65 7.82 -2.25 10.65
CA HIS A 65 7.24 -1.41 9.59
C HIS A 65 8.25 -0.94 8.52
N GLY A 66 9.33 -1.70 8.31
CA GLY A 66 10.41 -1.35 7.38
C GLY A 66 11.51 -0.44 7.94
N TYR A 67 11.42 -0.01 9.20
CA TYR A 67 12.42 0.80 9.88
C TYR A 67 13.24 -0.03 10.87
N ILE A 68 14.55 0.23 10.97
CA ILE A 68 15.31 -0.21 12.16
C ILE A 68 14.83 0.63 13.35
N VAL A 69 14.28 -0.05 14.36
CA VAL A 69 13.78 0.57 15.60
C VAL A 69 14.70 0.35 16.80
N ALA A 70 15.57 -0.66 16.72
CA ALA A 70 16.68 -0.84 17.65
C ALA A 70 17.84 -1.57 16.97
N GLU A 71 19.06 -1.24 17.37
CA GLU A 71 20.28 -1.95 16.97
C GLU A 71 21.29 -1.96 18.11
N TRP A 72 22.15 -2.98 18.13
CA TRP A 72 23.24 -3.12 19.11
C TRP A 72 24.46 -3.78 18.46
N GLY A 73 25.62 -3.61 19.09
CA GLY A 73 26.91 -4.03 18.53
C GLY A 73 27.34 -3.23 17.29
N ASP A 74 28.43 -3.66 16.66
CA ASP A 74 29.03 -3.00 15.49
C ASP A 74 28.26 -3.33 14.20
N PRO A 75 27.69 -2.35 13.46
CA PRO A 75 26.98 -2.58 12.20
C PRO A 75 27.85 -3.21 11.09
N SER A 76 29.16 -3.04 11.18
CA SER A 76 30.12 -3.63 10.23
C SER A 76 30.53 -5.07 10.57
N TYR A 77 30.13 -5.57 11.75
CA TYR A 77 30.44 -6.92 12.18
C TYR A 77 29.75 -7.95 11.28
N ARG A 78 30.56 -8.74 10.57
CA ARG A 78 30.08 -9.90 9.80
C ARG A 78 30.32 -11.18 10.59
N ALA A 79 29.25 -11.90 10.90
CA ALA A 79 29.33 -13.19 11.58
C ALA A 79 29.15 -14.35 10.59
N ASP A 80 29.86 -15.47 10.81
CA ASP A 80 29.51 -16.74 10.16
C ASP A 80 28.21 -17.26 10.78
N ILE A 81 27.14 -17.28 9.98
CA ILE A 81 25.79 -17.62 10.44
C ILE A 81 25.52 -19.12 10.46
N LYS A 82 26.51 -19.96 10.11
CA LYS A 82 26.43 -21.42 10.22
C LYS A 82 25.16 -21.96 9.56
N SER A 83 24.37 -22.77 10.26
CA SER A 83 23.18 -23.41 9.70
C SER A 83 22.06 -22.46 9.29
N ALA A 84 22.07 -21.18 9.73
CA ALA A 84 21.08 -20.22 9.24
C ALA A 84 21.20 -20.01 7.72
N THR A 85 22.36 -20.32 7.12
CA THR A 85 22.55 -20.38 5.65
C THR A 85 21.51 -21.25 4.95
N LYS A 86 21.09 -22.38 5.56
CA LYS A 86 20.14 -23.31 4.95
C LYS A 86 18.79 -22.65 4.64
N GLY A 87 18.18 -22.01 5.64
CA GLY A 87 16.91 -21.31 5.47
C GLY A 87 17.05 -19.99 4.72
N SER A 88 18.00 -19.15 5.13
CA SER A 88 18.14 -17.78 4.60
C SER A 88 18.62 -17.73 3.14
N PHE A 89 19.53 -18.62 2.72
CA PHE A 89 20.04 -18.67 1.34
C PHE A 89 19.57 -19.93 0.60
N GLY A 90 19.67 -21.11 1.23
CA GLY A 90 19.35 -22.37 0.57
C GLY A 90 17.90 -22.48 0.11
N THR A 91 16.96 -22.26 1.03
CA THR A 91 15.52 -22.26 0.72
C THR A 91 15.13 -21.15 -0.24
N THR A 92 15.73 -19.97 -0.09
CA THR A 92 15.49 -18.83 -0.99
C THR A 92 15.90 -19.16 -2.42
N LEU A 93 17.10 -19.72 -2.63
CA LEU A 93 17.59 -20.13 -3.95
C LEU A 93 16.81 -21.31 -4.53
N LEU A 94 16.33 -22.24 -3.69
CA LEU A 94 15.41 -23.28 -4.12
C LEU A 94 14.10 -22.67 -4.67
N GLY A 95 13.55 -21.67 -3.97
CA GLY A 95 12.37 -20.94 -4.43
C GLY A 95 12.59 -20.25 -5.77
N VAL A 96 13.71 -19.54 -5.93
CA VAL A 96 14.11 -18.93 -7.22
C VAL A 96 14.20 -19.98 -8.32
N ALA A 97 14.77 -21.16 -8.04
CA ALA A 97 14.87 -22.24 -9.03
C ALA A 97 13.50 -22.79 -9.45
N VAL A 98 12.58 -22.95 -8.49
CA VAL A 98 11.20 -23.37 -8.73
C VAL A 98 10.45 -22.36 -9.58
N ASP A 99 10.53 -21.08 -9.22
CA ASP A 99 9.81 -20.01 -9.93
C ASP A 99 10.32 -19.80 -11.36
N LYS A 100 11.62 -20.03 -11.60
CA LYS A 100 12.21 -20.05 -12.95
C LYS A 100 11.91 -21.33 -13.74
N GLY A 101 11.17 -22.28 -13.17
CA GLY A 101 10.85 -23.56 -13.82
C GLY A 101 12.07 -24.45 -14.04
N LEU A 102 13.17 -24.23 -13.30
CA LEU A 102 14.38 -25.05 -13.42
C LEU A 102 14.18 -26.44 -12.82
N LEU A 103 13.27 -26.57 -11.85
CA LEU A 103 12.88 -27.84 -11.22
C LEU A 103 11.53 -27.68 -10.51
N SER A 104 10.89 -28.79 -10.19
CA SER A 104 9.85 -28.89 -9.16
C SER A 104 10.43 -29.50 -7.89
N VAL A 105 9.89 -29.12 -6.73
CA VAL A 105 10.26 -29.75 -5.46
C VAL A 105 9.88 -31.25 -5.42
N ASP A 106 8.90 -31.67 -6.23
CA ASP A 106 8.47 -33.07 -6.29
C ASP A 106 9.24 -33.90 -7.32
N ASP A 107 10.17 -33.28 -8.07
CA ASP A 107 11.01 -34.02 -9.01
C ASP A 107 11.96 -34.96 -8.26
N ALA A 108 12.19 -36.13 -8.85
CA ALA A 108 13.25 -37.04 -8.40
C ALA A 108 14.60 -36.32 -8.49
N ALA A 109 15.33 -36.25 -7.37
CA ALA A 109 16.57 -35.50 -7.25
C ALA A 109 17.64 -35.98 -8.24
N ALA A 110 17.67 -37.28 -8.53
CA ALA A 110 18.58 -37.89 -9.51
C ALA A 110 18.40 -37.33 -10.94
N THR A 111 17.22 -36.82 -11.29
CA THR A 111 16.95 -36.15 -12.57
C THR A 111 17.74 -34.85 -12.72
N HIS A 112 17.95 -34.15 -11.62
CA HIS A 112 18.64 -32.86 -11.58
C HIS A 112 20.11 -33.00 -11.21
N TYR A 113 20.48 -34.13 -10.61
CA TYR A 113 21.86 -34.48 -10.27
C TYR A 113 22.14 -35.93 -10.68
N PRO A 114 22.56 -36.18 -11.94
CA PRO A 114 22.86 -37.55 -12.41
C PRO A 114 23.97 -38.27 -11.63
N GLY A 115 24.83 -37.53 -10.93
CA GLY A 115 25.87 -38.04 -10.02
C GLY A 115 25.44 -38.15 -8.56
N LEU A 116 24.14 -38.08 -8.26
CA LEU A 116 23.60 -38.17 -6.90
C LEU A 116 24.06 -39.48 -6.23
N GLY A 117 24.73 -39.36 -5.07
CA GLY A 117 25.33 -40.50 -4.37
C GLY A 117 26.77 -40.83 -4.78
N GLY A 118 27.36 -40.13 -5.77
CA GLY A 118 28.76 -40.31 -6.18
C GLY A 118 29.00 -41.48 -7.15
N ALA A 119 30.22 -41.55 -7.70
CA ALA A 119 30.59 -42.46 -8.80
C ALA A 119 30.79 -43.95 -8.39
N ASP A 120 30.98 -44.24 -7.10
CA ASP A 120 31.20 -45.59 -6.53
C ASP A 120 30.03 -46.04 -5.64
N SER A 121 28.79 -45.71 -6.00
CA SER A 121 27.65 -45.72 -5.08
C SER A 121 27.18 -47.12 -4.65
N ASP A 122 27.69 -47.60 -3.50
CA ASP A 122 27.11 -48.67 -2.66
C ASP A 122 25.80 -48.22 -1.96
N TYR A 123 25.10 -47.23 -2.52
CA TYR A 123 23.87 -46.68 -1.96
C TYR A 123 22.69 -47.61 -2.24
N PRO A 124 21.72 -47.71 -1.30
CA PRO A 124 20.51 -48.49 -1.54
C PRO A 124 19.74 -48.02 -2.77
N GLY A 125 19.09 -48.96 -3.48
CA GLY A 125 18.37 -48.66 -4.73
C GLY A 125 17.23 -47.65 -4.60
N TRP A 126 16.69 -47.49 -3.38
CA TRP A 126 15.66 -46.48 -3.06
C TRP A 126 16.20 -45.04 -3.02
N LEU A 127 17.50 -44.80 -3.23
CA LEU A 127 18.01 -43.44 -3.48
C LEU A 127 17.33 -42.78 -4.68
N ALA A 128 16.91 -43.58 -5.66
CA ALA A 128 16.19 -43.11 -6.85
C ALA A 128 14.85 -42.44 -6.51
N ASP A 129 14.27 -42.77 -5.34
CA ASP A 129 12.98 -42.23 -4.88
C ASP A 129 13.14 -40.91 -4.07
N ALA A 130 14.38 -40.47 -3.84
CA ALA A 130 14.63 -39.18 -3.20
C ALA A 130 14.18 -38.03 -4.12
N THR A 131 13.34 -37.14 -3.60
CA THR A 131 12.89 -35.93 -4.31
C THR A 131 13.68 -34.71 -3.84
N VAL A 132 13.60 -33.61 -4.59
CA VAL A 132 14.15 -32.32 -4.16
C VAL A 132 13.53 -31.87 -2.83
N ARG A 133 12.23 -32.12 -2.62
CA ARG A 133 11.51 -31.90 -1.36
C ARG A 133 12.16 -32.68 -0.22
N HIS A 134 12.43 -33.96 -0.39
CA HIS A 134 13.08 -34.77 0.66
C HIS A 134 14.43 -34.18 1.10
N LEU A 135 15.22 -33.64 0.17
CA LEU A 135 16.47 -32.95 0.49
C LEU A 135 16.21 -31.65 1.29
N ALA A 136 15.23 -30.86 0.84
CA ALA A 136 14.86 -29.57 1.45
C ALA A 136 14.21 -29.69 2.83
N THR A 137 13.56 -30.82 3.13
CA THR A 137 12.82 -31.05 4.37
C THR A 137 13.52 -32.01 5.32
N MET A 138 14.80 -32.34 5.08
CA MET A 138 15.60 -33.22 5.95
C MET A 138 15.02 -34.65 6.09
N THR A 139 14.35 -35.14 5.04
CA THR A 139 13.73 -36.48 4.98
C THR A 139 14.32 -37.35 3.86
N ALA A 140 15.45 -36.96 3.26
CA ALA A 140 16.11 -37.72 2.20
C ALA A 140 16.94 -38.93 2.67
N GLY A 141 17.12 -39.12 3.99
CA GLY A 141 17.86 -40.26 4.52
C GLY A 141 19.39 -40.10 4.61
N PHE A 142 19.97 -39.00 4.11
CA PHE A 142 21.41 -38.74 4.24
C PHE A 142 21.80 -38.42 5.69
N ASP A 143 22.70 -39.21 6.28
CA ASP A 143 23.34 -38.87 7.57
C ASP A 143 24.51 -37.87 7.40
N ASN A 144 25.13 -37.47 8.51
CA ASN A 144 26.27 -36.54 8.54
C ASN A 144 27.64 -37.25 8.50
N SER A 145 27.71 -38.51 8.06
CA SER A 145 28.99 -39.21 7.89
C SER A 145 29.74 -38.71 6.63
N ARG A 146 31.03 -39.01 6.49
CA ARG A 146 31.86 -38.55 5.37
C ARG A 146 32.64 -39.72 4.75
N PRO A 147 32.22 -40.23 3.56
CA PRO A 147 31.06 -39.80 2.77
C PRO A 147 29.72 -40.10 3.49
N ALA A 148 28.67 -39.36 3.15
CA ALA A 148 27.34 -39.53 3.76
C ALA A 148 26.77 -40.92 3.45
N ARG A 149 25.89 -41.43 4.33
CA ARG A 149 25.19 -42.70 4.13
C ARG A 149 23.69 -42.48 4.12
N LEU A 150 22.99 -43.32 3.37
CA LEU A 150 21.53 -43.40 3.39
C LEU A 150 21.08 -44.34 4.52
N VAL A 151 20.40 -43.81 5.54
CA VAL A 151 20.06 -44.55 6.76
C VAL A 151 18.59 -44.95 6.86
N TYR A 152 17.69 -44.38 6.04
CA TYR A 152 16.27 -44.74 5.91
C TYR A 152 15.71 -44.26 4.57
N GLU A 153 14.62 -44.89 4.10
CA GLU A 153 13.97 -44.58 2.81
C GLU A 153 13.45 -43.13 2.75
N PRO A 154 13.66 -42.38 1.65
CA PRO A 154 13.24 -40.98 1.56
C PRO A 154 11.77 -40.80 1.87
N GLY A 155 11.46 -39.88 2.79
CA GLY A 155 10.11 -39.60 3.24
C GLY A 155 9.56 -40.56 4.31
N SER A 156 10.26 -41.65 4.67
CA SER A 156 9.80 -42.57 5.72
C SER A 156 10.14 -42.12 7.15
N ASP A 157 11.16 -41.27 7.29
CA ASP A 157 11.65 -40.72 8.57
C ASP A 157 12.34 -39.36 8.32
N GLY A 158 12.87 -38.71 9.36
CA GLY A 158 13.56 -37.42 9.28
C GLY A 158 14.82 -37.35 10.17
N ILE A 159 15.91 -36.77 9.64
CA ILE A 159 17.15 -36.50 10.39
C ILE A 159 17.76 -35.18 9.96
N TYR A 160 18.16 -34.35 10.92
CA TYR A 160 18.91 -33.14 10.62
C TYR A 160 20.24 -33.46 9.93
N SER A 161 20.37 -33.05 8.67
CA SER A 161 21.51 -33.41 7.81
C SER A 161 22.15 -32.18 7.14
N ASN A 162 23.42 -31.95 7.47
CA ASN A 162 24.28 -31.00 6.77
C ASN A 162 24.65 -31.53 5.37
N ASP A 163 24.96 -32.82 5.27
CA ASP A 163 25.34 -33.40 3.98
C ASP A 163 24.17 -33.47 3.00
N GLY A 164 22.95 -33.81 3.47
CA GLY A 164 21.74 -33.73 2.64
C GLY A 164 21.47 -32.31 2.12
N ALA A 165 21.67 -31.29 2.95
CA ALA A 165 21.57 -29.89 2.51
C ALA A 165 22.65 -29.49 1.50
N ASN A 166 23.88 -30.00 1.65
CA ASN A 166 24.96 -29.74 0.70
C ASN A 166 24.75 -30.48 -0.63
N VAL A 167 24.11 -31.64 -0.63
CA VAL A 167 23.66 -32.31 -1.86
C VAL A 167 22.65 -31.44 -2.62
N LEU A 168 21.73 -30.77 -1.91
CA LEU A 168 20.82 -29.82 -2.54
C LEU A 168 21.54 -28.60 -3.12
N ALA A 169 22.59 -28.10 -2.43
CA ALA A 169 23.42 -27.02 -2.97
C ALA A 169 24.08 -27.42 -4.30
N GLU A 170 24.70 -28.60 -4.37
CA GLU A 170 25.30 -29.11 -5.62
C GLU A 170 24.25 -29.32 -6.73
N LEU A 171 23.08 -29.85 -6.38
CA LEU A 171 21.96 -30.01 -7.32
C LEU A 171 21.55 -28.65 -7.90
N LEU A 172 21.42 -27.62 -7.06
CA LEU A 172 21.08 -26.27 -7.52
C LEU A 172 22.21 -25.65 -8.35
N THR A 173 23.49 -25.84 -7.99
CA THR A 173 24.63 -25.42 -8.83
C THR A 173 24.52 -26.01 -10.25
N LEU A 174 24.20 -27.30 -10.37
CA LEU A 174 24.02 -27.95 -11.67
C LEU A 174 22.80 -27.42 -12.45
N ARG A 175 21.71 -27.07 -11.77
CA ARG A 175 20.48 -26.59 -12.42
C ARG A 175 20.53 -25.13 -12.84
N PHE A 176 21.23 -24.29 -12.09
CA PHE A 176 21.53 -22.93 -12.53
C PHE A 176 22.67 -22.91 -13.56
N GLY A 177 23.58 -23.89 -13.53
CA GLY A 177 24.71 -23.97 -14.46
C GLY A 177 25.82 -22.96 -14.14
N GLU A 178 25.84 -22.41 -12.93
CA GLU A 178 26.78 -21.38 -12.47
C GLU A 178 27.00 -21.48 -10.95
N ASP A 179 27.97 -20.72 -10.43
CA ASP A 179 28.25 -20.64 -9.00
C ASP A 179 27.05 -20.03 -8.23
N LEU A 180 26.55 -20.74 -7.22
CA LEU A 180 25.45 -20.26 -6.38
C LEU A 180 25.74 -18.95 -5.64
N ARG A 181 27.01 -18.58 -5.45
CA ARG A 181 27.39 -17.24 -4.94
C ARG A 181 26.95 -16.15 -5.90
N ASP A 182 27.16 -16.34 -7.19
CA ASP A 182 26.79 -15.38 -8.24
C ASP A 182 25.27 -15.38 -8.46
N VAL A 183 24.63 -16.56 -8.40
CA VAL A 183 23.15 -16.67 -8.38
C VAL A 183 22.58 -15.89 -7.21
N ALA A 184 23.06 -16.14 -5.99
CA ALA A 184 22.56 -15.45 -4.79
C ALA A 184 22.77 -13.94 -4.88
N LYS A 185 23.91 -13.50 -5.41
CA LYS A 185 24.17 -12.08 -5.64
C LYS A 185 23.14 -11.48 -6.58
N ARG A 186 23.03 -12.02 -7.80
CA ARG A 186 22.20 -11.45 -8.89
C ARG A 186 20.71 -11.60 -8.62
N GLU A 187 20.29 -12.78 -8.22
CA GLU A 187 18.86 -13.14 -8.15
C GLU A 187 18.20 -12.77 -6.83
N VAL A 188 18.98 -12.46 -5.79
CA VAL A 188 18.45 -12.15 -4.45
C VAL A 188 19.09 -10.90 -3.86
N MET A 189 20.40 -10.94 -3.55
CA MET A 189 21.04 -9.93 -2.70
C MET A 189 21.10 -8.54 -3.35
N ASP A 190 21.36 -8.45 -4.65
CA ASP A 190 21.34 -7.18 -5.39
C ASP A 190 19.91 -6.62 -5.50
N ARG A 191 18.91 -7.50 -5.69
CA ARG A 191 17.49 -7.14 -5.83
C ARG A 191 16.85 -6.69 -4.53
N ILE A 192 17.34 -7.18 -3.38
CA ILE A 192 17.01 -6.64 -2.06
C ILE A 192 17.93 -5.51 -1.61
N GLU A 193 18.77 -4.98 -2.52
CA GLU A 193 19.67 -3.84 -2.28
C GLU A 193 20.64 -4.06 -1.10
N ALA A 194 21.04 -5.31 -0.85
CA ALA A 194 22.05 -5.63 0.16
C ALA A 194 23.45 -5.24 -0.35
N PRO A 195 24.19 -4.36 0.35
CA PRO A 195 25.51 -3.94 -0.11
C PRO A 195 26.47 -5.14 -0.22
N PRO A 196 27.27 -5.27 -1.30
CA PRO A 196 28.23 -6.36 -1.44
C PRO A 196 29.29 -6.44 -0.33
N SER A 197 29.56 -5.32 0.36
CA SER A 197 30.46 -5.26 1.51
C SER A 197 29.86 -5.92 2.76
N GLU A 198 28.56 -6.14 2.83
CA GLU A 198 27.91 -6.65 4.04
C GLU A 198 27.85 -8.18 4.10
N TRP A 199 28.15 -8.89 3.02
CA TRP A 199 28.04 -10.34 2.99
C TRP A 199 29.10 -11.01 2.11
N ARG A 200 29.37 -12.29 2.39
CA ARG A 200 30.25 -13.14 1.58
C ARG A 200 29.85 -14.61 1.73
N TRP A 201 29.82 -15.35 0.62
CA TRP A 201 29.78 -16.80 0.63
C TRP A 201 31.18 -17.36 0.37
N ARG A 202 31.78 -18.09 1.31
CA ARG A 202 33.08 -18.74 1.06
C ARG A 202 32.99 -19.94 0.12
N ASP A 203 34.14 -20.43 -0.32
CA ASP A 203 34.22 -21.71 -1.03
C ASP A 203 33.82 -22.89 -0.13
N ASN A 204 33.46 -24.01 -0.76
CA ASN A 204 33.08 -25.23 -0.05
C ASN A 204 34.23 -25.69 0.87
N ALA A 205 33.94 -26.05 2.12
CA ALA A 205 34.97 -26.50 3.07
C ALA A 205 34.85 -28.00 3.41
N TYR A 206 33.78 -28.65 3.00
CA TYR A 206 33.40 -29.97 3.49
C TYR A 206 33.19 -31.01 2.39
N ARG A 207 33.02 -30.56 1.15
CA ARG A 207 32.90 -31.35 -0.08
C ARG A 207 33.85 -30.76 -1.15
N PRO A 208 34.08 -31.45 -2.29
CA PRO A 208 34.96 -30.93 -3.33
C PRO A 208 34.60 -29.51 -3.76
N ASP A 209 35.63 -28.72 -4.11
CA ASP A 209 35.49 -27.31 -4.46
C ASP A 209 34.67 -27.08 -5.74
N ALA A 210 34.43 -28.14 -6.54
CA ALA A 210 33.64 -28.09 -7.77
C ALA A 210 32.70 -29.30 -7.91
N VAL A 211 31.56 -29.08 -8.56
CA VAL A 211 30.64 -30.11 -9.06
C VAL A 211 30.60 -30.05 -10.59
N GLY A 212 31.11 -31.09 -11.24
CA GLY A 212 31.42 -31.03 -12.68
C GLY A 212 32.54 -30.02 -12.96
N SER A 213 32.27 -29.01 -13.78
CA SER A 213 33.20 -27.90 -14.08
C SER A 213 32.83 -26.59 -13.37
N LEU A 214 31.89 -26.63 -12.43
CA LEU A 214 31.33 -25.45 -11.76
C LEU A 214 31.79 -25.40 -10.30
N ASP A 215 32.11 -24.21 -9.81
CA ASP A 215 32.45 -24.01 -8.40
C ASP A 215 31.26 -24.37 -7.49
N SER A 216 31.55 -25.12 -6.43
CA SER A 216 30.55 -25.63 -5.50
C SER A 216 30.43 -24.72 -4.27
N ARG A 217 29.20 -24.61 -3.75
CA ARG A 217 28.88 -23.95 -2.48
C ARG A 217 28.18 -24.94 -1.57
N GLU A 218 27.94 -24.53 -0.34
CA GLU A 218 27.36 -25.42 0.66
C GLU A 218 26.26 -24.71 1.46
N PHE A 219 25.18 -25.43 1.77
CA PHE A 219 24.07 -24.89 2.58
C PHE A 219 24.30 -25.11 4.07
N ALA A 220 25.14 -26.08 4.45
CA ALA A 220 25.44 -26.37 5.83
C ALA A 220 25.99 -25.17 6.62
N SER A 221 26.76 -24.29 5.96
CA SER A 221 27.38 -23.06 6.48
C SER A 221 27.94 -22.26 5.30
N GLY A 222 28.72 -21.20 5.55
CA GLY A 222 29.56 -20.55 4.54
C GLY A 222 29.20 -19.10 4.25
N ILE A 223 28.03 -18.64 4.70
CA ILE A 223 27.68 -17.23 4.66
C ILE A 223 28.27 -16.51 5.88
N THR A 224 29.01 -15.44 5.60
CA THR A 224 29.42 -14.44 6.59
C THR A 224 28.70 -13.14 6.25
N ILE A 225 27.88 -12.59 7.15
CA ILE A 225 26.93 -11.49 6.86
C ILE A 225 26.75 -10.55 8.05
N THR A 226 26.45 -9.26 7.81
CA THR A 226 26.03 -8.30 8.84
C THR A 226 24.57 -8.53 9.25
N TYR A 227 24.15 -7.99 10.40
CA TYR A 227 22.76 -8.12 10.82
C TYR A 227 21.81 -7.35 9.90
N ARG A 228 22.26 -6.22 9.31
CA ARG A 228 21.47 -5.41 8.38
C ARG A 228 21.21 -6.11 7.05
N ALA A 229 22.20 -6.79 6.48
CA ALA A 229 22.00 -7.58 5.26
C ALA A 229 21.16 -8.83 5.53
N LEU A 230 21.35 -9.51 6.68
CA LEU A 230 20.51 -10.64 7.04
C LEU A 230 19.05 -10.22 7.34
N ALA A 231 18.84 -9.03 7.91
CA ALA A 231 17.50 -8.48 8.13
C ALA A 231 16.77 -8.25 6.81
N ARG A 232 17.46 -7.88 5.72
CA ARG A 232 16.83 -7.75 4.38
C ARG A 232 16.32 -9.10 3.87
N VAL A 233 17.06 -10.19 4.12
CA VAL A 233 16.59 -11.54 3.79
C VAL A 233 15.35 -11.90 4.61
N GLY A 234 15.33 -11.63 5.91
CA GLY A 234 14.14 -11.81 6.74
C GLY A 234 12.96 -10.95 6.28
N TYR A 235 13.23 -9.70 5.87
CA TYR A 235 12.23 -8.75 5.40
C TYR A 235 11.63 -9.17 4.05
N LEU A 236 12.44 -9.77 3.17
CA LEU A 236 11.95 -10.39 1.94
C LEU A 236 10.89 -11.46 2.25
N TYR A 237 11.12 -12.32 3.25
CA TYR A 237 10.14 -13.32 3.66
C TYR A 237 8.91 -12.69 4.33
N LEU A 238 9.12 -11.70 5.20
CA LEU A 238 8.04 -10.93 5.84
C LEU A 238 7.11 -10.29 4.80
N ARG A 239 7.64 -9.92 3.65
CA ARG A 239 6.93 -9.31 2.51
C ARG A 239 6.50 -10.33 1.44
N GLY A 240 6.39 -11.61 1.79
CA GLY A 240 5.90 -12.64 0.86
C GLY A 240 6.78 -12.81 -0.37
N GLY A 241 8.08 -12.53 -0.26
CA GLY A 241 9.07 -12.68 -1.32
C GLY A 241 9.09 -11.52 -2.32
N ARG A 242 8.41 -10.43 -2.00
CA ARG A 242 8.36 -9.21 -2.79
C ARG A 242 9.31 -8.15 -2.22
N TRP A 243 10.09 -7.53 -3.09
CA TRP A 243 10.90 -6.36 -2.78
C TRP A 243 10.47 -5.20 -3.67
N ARG A 244 9.90 -4.14 -3.07
CA ARG A 244 9.23 -3.05 -3.79
C ARG A 244 8.18 -3.57 -4.79
N ASP A 245 8.39 -3.34 -6.07
CA ASP A 245 7.56 -3.75 -7.19
C ASP A 245 7.95 -5.11 -7.78
N GLU A 246 9.00 -5.74 -7.25
CA GLU A 246 9.57 -6.96 -7.81
C GLU A 246 9.27 -8.20 -6.96
N GLN A 247 8.68 -9.23 -7.57
CA GLN A 247 8.58 -10.56 -6.96
C GLN A 247 9.91 -11.30 -7.17
N ILE A 248 10.64 -11.55 -6.09
CA ILE A 248 11.93 -12.25 -6.11
C ILE A 248 11.73 -13.76 -5.95
N VAL A 249 10.88 -14.16 -5.00
CA VAL A 249 10.48 -15.54 -4.74
C VAL A 249 8.99 -15.58 -4.50
N SER A 250 8.23 -16.50 -5.11
CA SER A 250 6.77 -16.51 -5.04
C SER A 250 6.26 -16.68 -3.60
N ALA A 251 5.23 -15.90 -3.25
CA ALA A 251 4.57 -15.99 -1.95
C ALA A 251 4.03 -17.41 -1.66
N ASP A 252 3.60 -18.12 -2.70
CA ASP A 252 3.15 -19.50 -2.58
C ASP A 252 4.27 -20.46 -2.16
N PHE A 253 5.44 -20.35 -2.78
CA PHE A 253 6.59 -21.14 -2.37
C PHE A 253 6.99 -20.82 -0.93
N LEU A 254 7.03 -19.54 -0.55
CA LEU A 254 7.40 -19.15 0.81
C LEU A 254 6.43 -19.70 1.86
N ARG A 255 5.11 -19.62 1.64
CA ARG A 255 4.10 -20.22 2.53
C ARG A 255 4.31 -21.73 2.72
N ARG A 256 4.64 -22.45 1.64
CA ARG A 256 4.96 -23.88 1.71
C ARG A 256 6.28 -24.13 2.44
N ALA A 257 7.28 -23.26 2.23
CA ALA A 257 8.61 -23.38 2.79
C ALA A 257 8.67 -23.11 4.31
N THR A 258 7.71 -22.36 4.85
CA THR A 258 7.61 -22.02 6.28
C THR A 258 6.61 -22.87 7.05
N ARG A 259 5.93 -23.81 6.39
CA ARG A 259 4.99 -24.73 7.04
C ARG A 259 5.72 -25.94 7.62
N PRO A 260 5.52 -26.30 8.90
CA PRO A 260 6.16 -27.48 9.50
C PRO A 260 5.93 -28.75 8.69
N THR A 261 6.97 -29.59 8.64
CA THR A 261 6.98 -30.88 7.95
C THR A 261 7.07 -32.03 8.96
N TYR A 262 7.11 -33.27 8.47
CA TYR A 262 7.20 -34.46 9.32
C TYR A 262 8.64 -34.73 9.77
N LEU A 263 9.14 -33.94 10.73
CA LEU A 263 10.42 -34.21 11.38
C LEU A 263 10.20 -34.61 12.84
N PRO A 264 10.81 -35.69 13.34
CA PRO A 264 10.58 -36.15 14.70
C PRO A 264 11.12 -35.16 15.74
N ALA A 265 10.62 -35.28 16.97
CA ALA A 265 11.12 -34.52 18.10
C ALA A 265 12.66 -34.67 18.24
N PRO A 266 13.40 -33.60 18.60
CA PRO A 266 12.90 -32.31 19.11
C PRO A 266 12.65 -31.24 18.03
N TRP A 267 12.53 -31.60 16.75
CA TRP A 267 12.47 -30.65 15.63
C TRP A 267 11.12 -30.64 14.90
N THR A 268 10.03 -30.84 15.63
CA THR A 268 8.64 -30.85 15.10
C THR A 268 8.22 -29.55 14.42
N TYR A 269 8.90 -28.44 14.74
CA TYR A 269 8.72 -27.12 14.14
C TYR A 269 9.40 -26.94 12.76
N TYR A 270 10.14 -27.94 12.27
CA TYR A 270 11.03 -27.77 11.11
C TYR A 270 10.28 -27.85 9.77
N ALA A 271 10.56 -26.90 8.88
CA ALA A 271 9.98 -26.77 7.55
C ALA A 271 11.06 -26.97 6.46
N TYR A 272 11.07 -26.14 5.41
CA TYR A 272 12.15 -26.13 4.41
C TYR A 272 13.34 -25.34 4.98
N TYR A 273 14.09 -25.97 5.87
CA TYR A 273 15.19 -25.37 6.64
C TYR A 273 14.87 -24.19 7.56
N TRP A 274 13.63 -23.68 7.51
CA TRP A 274 13.07 -22.73 8.47
C TRP A 274 12.49 -23.47 9.68
N GLY A 275 12.51 -22.82 10.84
CA GLY A 275 11.65 -23.17 11.97
C GLY A 275 10.36 -22.35 11.95
N SER A 276 9.29 -22.93 12.47
CA SER A 276 7.94 -22.37 12.41
C SER A 276 7.15 -22.62 13.68
N ASN A 277 6.47 -21.59 14.18
CA ASN A 277 5.61 -21.69 15.35
C ASN A 277 4.14 -21.98 14.98
N GLU A 278 3.83 -22.42 13.75
CA GLU A 278 2.46 -22.61 13.27
C GLU A 278 1.64 -23.56 14.17
N ASN A 279 2.29 -24.58 14.73
CA ASN A 279 1.68 -25.53 15.67
C ASN A 279 1.42 -24.95 17.07
N GLY A 280 1.94 -23.75 17.39
CA GLY A 280 1.83 -23.12 18.70
C GLY A 280 2.69 -23.77 19.79
N GLU A 281 3.76 -24.48 19.42
CA GLU A 281 4.66 -25.18 20.34
C GLU A 281 5.39 -24.22 21.31
N TYR A 282 5.67 -23.00 20.85
CA TYR A 282 6.39 -21.99 21.62
C TYR A 282 5.47 -20.84 22.06
N ALA A 283 4.91 -20.97 23.26
CA ALA A 283 4.00 -19.98 23.86
C ALA A 283 4.65 -18.59 23.99
N GLY A 284 3.89 -17.51 23.74
CA GLY A 284 4.41 -16.14 23.79
C GLY A 284 5.12 -15.66 22.52
N MET A 285 5.12 -16.47 21.46
CA MET A 285 5.32 -16.02 20.08
C MET A 285 4.01 -16.22 19.30
N PRO A 286 3.65 -15.32 18.37
CA PRO A 286 2.56 -15.57 17.42
C PRO A 286 2.77 -16.85 16.62
N LYS A 287 1.68 -17.48 16.16
CA LYS A 287 1.74 -18.73 15.38
C LYS A 287 2.43 -18.55 14.03
N ASP A 288 2.36 -17.36 13.45
CA ASP A 288 3.04 -16.99 12.22
C ASP A 288 4.47 -16.47 12.46
N THR A 289 5.14 -16.93 13.51
CA THR A 289 6.57 -16.63 13.73
C THR A 289 7.44 -17.69 13.09
N TYR A 290 8.42 -17.25 12.29
CA TYR A 290 9.33 -18.14 11.55
C TYR A 290 10.77 -17.70 11.71
N TRP A 291 11.72 -18.64 11.72
CA TRP A 291 13.13 -18.32 11.94
C TRP A 291 14.12 -19.25 11.22
N ALA A 292 15.30 -18.73 10.90
CA ALA A 292 16.45 -19.53 10.50
C ALA A 292 17.54 -19.36 11.56
N SER A 293 18.08 -20.48 12.06
CA SER A 293 19.03 -20.46 13.19
C SER A 293 20.32 -21.24 12.89
N GLY A 294 21.43 -20.71 13.41
CA GLY A 294 22.76 -21.26 13.30
C GLY A 294 23.48 -21.35 14.64
N LEU A 295 24.50 -22.22 14.70
CA LEU A 295 25.37 -22.38 15.85
C LEU A 295 25.94 -21.02 16.32
N GLY A 296 25.93 -20.79 17.62
CA GLY A 296 26.22 -19.46 18.20
C GLY A 296 24.99 -18.58 18.37
N ASP A 297 23.81 -19.12 18.06
CA ASP A 297 22.52 -18.43 18.04
C ASP A 297 22.58 -17.17 17.15
N SER A 298 23.21 -17.33 15.99
CA SER A 298 23.07 -16.42 14.87
C SER A 298 21.78 -16.77 14.15
N PHE A 299 20.76 -15.92 14.26
CA PHE A 299 19.44 -16.18 13.69
C PHE A 299 18.79 -14.92 13.12
N VAL A 300 17.86 -15.16 12.20
CA VAL A 300 16.85 -14.21 11.76
C VAL A 300 15.47 -14.78 12.07
N VAL A 301 14.62 -13.98 12.68
CA VAL A 301 13.22 -14.30 12.97
C VAL A 301 12.34 -13.22 12.36
N PHE A 302 11.20 -13.60 11.79
CA PHE A 302 10.21 -12.67 11.29
C PHE A 302 8.80 -13.12 11.69
N CYS A 303 7.90 -12.14 11.85
CA CYS A 303 6.52 -12.36 12.24
C CYS A 303 5.61 -11.39 11.46
N PRO A 304 4.87 -11.87 10.45
CA PRO A 304 3.97 -11.05 9.64
C PRO A 304 2.93 -10.29 10.46
N SER A 305 2.30 -10.95 11.44
CA SER A 305 1.23 -10.34 12.25
C SER A 305 1.69 -9.16 13.11
N LEU A 306 2.98 -9.08 13.44
CA LEU A 306 3.56 -7.94 14.17
C LEU A 306 4.33 -6.97 13.28
N ASP A 307 4.48 -7.32 12.00
CA ASP A 307 5.34 -6.68 11.03
C ASP A 307 6.79 -6.47 11.50
N VAL A 308 7.37 -7.53 12.09
CA VAL A 308 8.71 -7.51 12.70
C VAL A 308 9.67 -8.45 11.98
N VAL A 309 10.91 -7.98 11.78
CA VAL A 309 12.10 -8.83 11.61
C VAL A 309 13.05 -8.55 12.76
N ALA A 310 13.63 -9.58 13.37
CA ALA A 310 14.70 -9.41 14.32
C ALA A 310 15.88 -10.30 13.99
N VAL A 311 17.08 -9.76 14.11
CA VAL A 311 18.33 -10.45 13.83
C VAL A 311 19.23 -10.38 15.04
N ARG A 312 19.81 -11.52 15.39
CA ARG A 312 20.94 -11.61 16.32
C ARG A 312 22.07 -12.34 15.63
N LEU A 313 23.27 -11.79 15.70
CA LEU A 313 24.51 -12.43 15.27
C LEU A 313 25.37 -12.75 16.50
N GLY A 314 25.63 -14.03 16.73
CA GLY A 314 26.60 -14.49 17.71
C GLY A 314 27.99 -14.69 17.11
N THR A 315 28.85 -15.41 17.84
CA THR A 315 30.25 -15.68 17.46
C THR A 315 30.44 -16.88 16.54
N GLY A 316 29.35 -17.54 16.12
CA GLY A 316 29.40 -18.79 15.35
C GLY A 316 29.88 -19.99 16.17
N SER A 317 29.87 -19.89 17.51
CA SER A 317 30.34 -20.91 18.44
C SER A 317 29.43 -21.03 19.65
N ARG A 318 29.46 -22.18 20.35
CA ARG A 318 28.63 -22.42 21.55
C ARG A 318 28.89 -21.42 22.69
N ALA A 319 30.01 -20.69 22.66
CA ALA A 319 30.33 -19.68 23.66
C ALA A 319 29.38 -18.48 23.65
N SER A 320 28.66 -18.24 22.55
CA SER A 320 27.68 -17.15 22.44
C SER A 320 26.23 -17.63 22.44
N HIS A 321 25.97 -18.82 22.99
CA HIS A 321 24.59 -19.30 23.10
C HIS A 321 23.80 -18.49 24.13
N LEU A 322 22.55 -18.16 23.78
CA LEU A 322 21.56 -17.64 24.69
C LEU A 322 21.09 -18.75 25.64
N PRO A 323 20.68 -18.40 26.87
CA PRO A 323 20.06 -19.36 27.78
C PRO A 323 18.74 -19.87 27.20
N GLY A 324 18.44 -21.15 27.41
CA GLY A 324 17.15 -21.73 27.05
C GLY A 324 15.99 -21.17 27.90
N PRO A 325 14.74 -21.52 27.58
CA PRO A 325 13.55 -20.98 28.24
C PRO A 325 13.49 -21.22 29.76
N ASP A 326 14.14 -22.28 30.27
CA ASP A 326 14.24 -22.59 31.71
C ASP A 326 15.38 -21.84 32.43
N GLY A 327 16.10 -20.94 31.74
CA GLY A 327 17.21 -20.18 32.31
C GLY A 327 18.47 -21.00 32.61
N GLY A 328 18.48 -22.29 32.27
CA GLY A 328 19.64 -23.16 32.38
C GLY A 328 20.70 -22.84 31.32
N ALA A 329 21.97 -23.00 31.68
CA ALA A 329 23.11 -22.99 30.74
C ALA A 329 23.15 -24.24 29.83
N ASP A 330 21.99 -24.87 29.61
CA ASP A 330 21.92 -26.26 29.21
C ASP A 330 22.20 -26.45 27.72
N TRP A 331 22.90 -27.54 27.44
CA TRP A 331 23.40 -27.96 26.14
C TRP A 331 22.30 -28.60 25.28
N SER A 332 21.05 -28.17 25.48
CA SER A 332 19.88 -28.74 24.82
C SER A 332 19.84 -28.36 23.34
N ASP A 333 19.44 -29.32 22.49
CA ASP A 333 19.21 -29.11 21.05
C ASP A 333 17.88 -28.35 20.76
N ASP A 334 17.30 -27.68 21.77
CA ASP A 334 16.10 -26.83 21.64
C ASP A 334 16.47 -25.44 21.08
N TRP A 335 16.73 -25.40 19.77
CA TRP A 335 17.03 -24.16 19.06
C TRP A 335 15.83 -23.21 19.01
N GLY A 336 14.60 -23.73 18.96
CA GLY A 336 13.38 -22.91 18.94
C GLY A 336 13.13 -22.20 20.26
N GLY A 337 13.35 -22.86 21.41
CA GLY A 337 13.21 -22.24 22.74
C GLY A 337 14.19 -21.08 22.99
N ARG A 338 15.37 -21.11 22.35
CA ARG A 338 16.32 -19.98 22.39
C ARG A 338 15.84 -18.79 21.55
N VAL A 339 15.27 -19.04 20.37
CA VAL A 339 14.61 -18.00 19.57
C VAL A 339 13.40 -17.43 20.30
N GLN A 340 12.58 -18.28 20.93
CA GLN A 340 11.43 -17.87 21.75
C GLN A 340 11.86 -16.96 22.92
N SER A 341 12.92 -17.34 23.64
CA SER A 341 13.46 -16.53 24.73
C SER A 341 13.81 -15.13 24.25
N PHE A 342 14.47 -15.01 23.09
CA PHE A 342 14.76 -13.70 22.52
C PHE A 342 13.51 -12.97 22.00
N PHE A 343 12.72 -13.60 21.15
CA PHE A 343 11.66 -12.93 20.38
C PHE A 343 10.46 -12.54 21.24
N SER A 344 10.09 -13.34 22.24
CA SER A 344 8.97 -13.03 23.15
C SER A 344 9.15 -11.71 23.92
N ARG A 345 10.39 -11.23 24.09
CA ARG A 345 10.68 -9.91 24.66
C ARG A 345 10.28 -8.77 23.72
N ILE A 346 10.50 -8.94 22.42
CA ILE A 346 10.04 -8.01 21.39
C ILE A 346 8.52 -8.00 21.35
N VAL A 347 7.89 -9.20 21.34
CA VAL A 347 6.43 -9.34 21.34
C VAL A 347 5.78 -8.60 22.52
N ARG A 348 6.36 -8.68 23.72
CA ARG A 348 5.87 -7.96 24.91
C ARG A 348 5.99 -6.43 24.80
N GLY A 349 6.87 -5.94 23.93
CA GLY A 349 7.06 -4.52 23.69
C GLY A 349 6.13 -3.94 22.63
N VAL A 350 5.45 -4.75 21.81
CA VAL A 350 4.55 -4.29 20.75
C VAL A 350 3.22 -3.81 21.37
N ASN A 351 2.82 -2.58 21.04
CA ASN A 351 1.72 -1.87 21.69
C ASN A 351 0.44 -1.77 20.83
N ASP A 352 0.54 -1.82 19.51
CA ASP A 352 -0.60 -1.86 18.59
C ASP A 352 -1.18 -3.27 18.50
N PRO A 353 -2.52 -3.42 18.50
CA PRO A 353 -3.16 -4.73 18.59
C PRO A 353 -3.23 -5.51 17.26
N TYR A 354 -2.98 -4.87 16.11
CA TYR A 354 -3.12 -5.48 14.77
C TYR A 354 -2.02 -5.07 13.78
N PRO A 355 -1.80 -5.87 12.72
CA PRO A 355 -0.89 -5.50 11.62
C PRO A 355 -1.33 -4.19 10.93
N PRO A 356 -0.43 -3.49 10.22
CA PRO A 356 -0.77 -2.28 9.44
C PRO A 356 -1.90 -2.49 8.42
N SER A 357 -2.64 -1.41 8.12
CA SER A 357 -3.71 -1.41 7.14
C SER A 357 -3.22 -1.62 5.71
N PRO A 358 -3.79 -2.58 4.97
CA PRO A 358 -3.46 -2.79 3.57
C PRO A 358 -4.20 -1.84 2.62
N ALA A 359 -5.16 -1.07 3.14
CA ALA A 359 -5.96 -0.12 2.35
C ALA A 359 -5.53 1.33 2.61
N ILE A 360 -5.01 1.63 3.80
CA ILE A 360 -4.65 2.98 4.21
C ILE A 360 -3.22 2.98 4.75
N SER A 361 -2.28 3.58 4.02
CA SER A 361 -0.86 3.57 4.38
C SER A 361 -0.46 4.70 5.32
N ARG A 362 -1.24 5.79 5.34
CA ARG A 362 -0.95 6.95 6.18
C ARG A 362 -2.22 7.70 6.58
N VAL A 363 -2.17 8.31 7.76
CA VAL A 363 -3.18 9.23 8.28
C VAL A 363 -2.56 10.60 8.52
N THR A 364 -3.18 11.63 7.96
CA THR A 364 -2.79 13.02 8.18
C THR A 364 -3.93 13.76 8.89
N TRP A 365 -3.62 14.32 10.06
CA TRP A 365 -4.56 15.11 10.86
C TRP A 365 -4.38 16.60 10.57
N ASP A 366 -5.48 17.34 10.46
CA ASP A 366 -5.40 18.80 10.49
C ASP A 366 -4.85 19.30 11.84
N ALA A 367 -4.27 20.50 11.86
CA ALA A 367 -3.64 21.06 13.06
C ALA A 367 -4.65 21.28 14.21
N PRO A 368 -4.22 21.15 15.47
CA PRO A 368 -5.09 21.31 16.64
C PRO A 368 -5.96 22.56 16.71
N ASP A 369 -5.46 23.68 16.20
CA ASP A 369 -6.10 24.99 16.21
C ASP A 369 -7.23 25.13 15.16
N THR A 370 -7.34 24.18 14.22
CA THR A 370 -8.42 24.15 13.23
C THR A 370 -9.66 23.38 13.70
N VAL A 371 -9.63 22.79 14.91
CA VAL A 371 -10.73 21.97 15.43
C VAL A 371 -11.94 22.84 15.75
N VAL A 372 -13.07 22.51 15.12
CA VAL A 372 -14.35 23.18 15.38
C VAL A 372 -14.97 22.60 16.64
N ARG A 373 -15.37 23.48 17.58
CA ARG A 373 -16.01 23.08 18.85
C ARG A 373 -17.36 23.76 19.00
N ILE A 374 -18.38 22.98 19.36
CA ILE A 374 -19.70 23.47 19.76
C ILE A 374 -20.20 22.70 20.98
N GLY A 375 -21.21 23.24 21.68
CA GLY A 375 -21.80 22.56 22.83
C GLY A 375 -20.88 22.50 24.07
N GLU A 376 -20.07 23.54 24.30
CA GLU A 376 -19.08 23.53 25.38
C GLU A 376 -19.69 23.23 26.76
N GLY A 377 -19.05 22.31 27.48
CA GLY A 377 -19.42 21.81 28.79
C GLY A 377 -20.15 20.47 28.79
N ALA A 378 -20.12 19.68 27.71
CA ALA A 378 -20.72 18.35 27.61
C ALA A 378 -19.71 17.33 27.05
N ASP A 379 -19.67 16.13 27.63
CA ASP A 379 -18.53 15.20 27.50
C ASP A 379 -18.77 14.00 26.57
N ASN A 380 -19.93 13.89 25.93
CA ASN A 380 -20.35 12.69 25.20
C ASN A 380 -21.25 13.05 24.02
N TRP A 381 -20.99 12.52 22.82
CA TRP A 381 -21.65 12.95 21.57
C TRP A 381 -21.82 11.80 20.54
N PRO A 382 -22.49 10.67 20.85
CA PRO A 382 -22.83 9.68 19.83
C PRO A 382 -23.74 10.31 18.77
N MET A 383 -23.59 9.93 17.50
CA MET A 383 -24.40 10.50 16.43
C MET A 383 -24.72 9.54 15.30
N THR A 384 -25.75 9.88 14.53
CA THR A 384 -26.21 9.14 13.35
C THR A 384 -26.75 10.09 12.30
N TRP A 385 -26.65 9.72 11.02
CA TRP A 385 -27.17 10.50 9.90
C TRP A 385 -28.63 10.10 9.64
N ALA A 386 -29.55 11.05 9.78
CA ALA A 386 -30.98 10.83 9.62
C ALA A 386 -31.47 11.03 8.17
N ASP A 387 -32.72 10.63 7.96
CA ASP A 387 -33.49 10.74 6.72
C ASP A 387 -33.81 12.18 6.29
N ASP A 388 -33.79 13.13 7.23
CA ASP A 388 -33.96 14.58 6.97
C ASP A 388 -32.66 15.30 6.57
N GLY A 389 -31.56 14.56 6.47
CA GLY A 389 -30.25 15.09 6.09
C GLY A 389 -29.45 15.69 7.25
N HIS A 390 -29.93 15.67 8.49
CA HIS A 390 -29.20 16.14 9.66
C HIS A 390 -28.47 15.02 10.40
N LEU A 391 -27.52 15.39 11.26
CA LEU A 391 -26.93 14.45 12.22
C LEU A 391 -27.69 14.57 13.55
N TYR A 392 -28.32 13.50 14.00
CA TYR A 392 -28.91 13.45 15.33
C TYR A 392 -27.90 12.96 16.34
N THR A 393 -27.89 13.55 17.53
CA THR A 393 -26.93 13.26 18.58
C THR A 393 -27.59 13.31 19.96
N ALA A 394 -26.89 12.79 20.95
CA ALA A 394 -27.21 13.00 22.36
C ALA A 394 -25.98 13.56 23.06
N TYR A 395 -26.21 14.36 24.11
CA TYR A 395 -25.14 14.90 24.94
C TYR A 395 -25.21 14.45 26.39
N GLY A 396 -24.04 14.29 27.00
CA GLY A 396 -23.90 13.90 28.40
C GLY A 396 -23.17 14.94 29.25
N ASP A 397 -23.48 14.95 30.54
CA ASP A 397 -22.90 15.80 31.58
C ASP A 397 -22.76 17.29 31.20
N GLY A 398 -23.80 17.89 30.61
CA GLY A 398 -23.71 19.26 30.13
C GLY A 398 -25.03 19.96 29.88
N TRP A 399 -24.95 21.10 29.17
CA TRP A 399 -26.10 21.98 28.88
C TRP A 399 -26.49 22.02 27.40
N GLY A 400 -25.93 21.10 26.60
CA GLY A 400 -26.13 21.03 25.16
C GLY A 400 -25.59 22.23 24.38
N PHE A 401 -26.20 22.50 23.23
CA PHE A 401 -25.88 23.61 22.35
C PHE A 401 -26.42 24.95 22.87
N ARG A 402 -26.13 26.05 22.15
CA ARG A 402 -26.69 27.37 22.49
C ARG A 402 -28.02 27.59 21.75
N PRO A 403 -29.07 28.13 22.40
CA PRO A 403 -29.15 28.46 23.82
C PRO A 403 -29.17 27.21 24.70
N ARG A 404 -28.44 27.28 25.82
CA ARG A 404 -28.24 26.18 26.78
C ARG A 404 -29.54 25.76 27.44
N THR A 405 -29.63 24.49 27.85
CA THR A 405 -30.72 24.00 28.69
C THR A 405 -30.75 24.71 30.05
N PRO A 406 -31.92 24.82 30.71
CA PRO A 406 -32.05 25.50 32.00
C PRO A 406 -31.25 24.84 33.13
N GLU A 407 -31.04 23.53 33.06
CA GLU A 407 -30.26 22.75 34.01
C GLU A 407 -29.29 21.81 33.30
N LYS A 408 -28.31 21.28 34.06
CA LYS A 408 -27.32 20.33 33.56
C LYS A 408 -27.96 18.94 33.42
N LEU A 409 -27.81 18.34 32.26
CA LEU A 409 -28.34 17.03 31.93
C LEU A 409 -27.22 15.99 31.83
N SER A 410 -27.45 14.83 32.44
CA SER A 410 -26.64 13.62 32.22
C SER A 410 -26.97 12.96 30.88
N LEU A 411 -28.21 13.17 30.39
CA LEU A 411 -28.68 12.77 29.08
C LEU A 411 -29.57 13.87 28.50
N GLY A 412 -29.16 14.46 27.37
CA GLY A 412 -29.97 15.35 26.55
C GLY A 412 -29.86 14.97 25.07
N VAL A 413 -30.73 15.55 24.23
CA VAL A 413 -30.83 15.24 22.79
C VAL A 413 -30.65 16.51 21.97
N GLY A 414 -30.00 16.37 20.82
CA GLY A 414 -29.83 17.47 19.89
C GLY A 414 -29.63 17.00 18.45
N ARG A 415 -29.46 17.96 17.55
CA ARG A 415 -29.05 17.71 16.17
C ARG A 415 -28.00 18.71 15.72
N VAL A 416 -27.21 18.31 14.75
CA VAL A 416 -26.21 19.14 14.08
C VAL A 416 -26.62 19.35 12.63
N VAL A 417 -26.62 20.63 12.23
CA VAL A 417 -27.00 21.12 10.91
C VAL A 417 -25.76 21.70 10.23
N GLY A 418 -25.62 21.44 8.93
CA GLY A 418 -24.50 21.91 8.11
C GLY A 418 -23.37 20.91 7.97
N ASP A 419 -22.26 21.38 7.42
CA ASP A 419 -21.05 20.62 7.12
C ASP A 419 -19.82 21.37 7.66
N PRO A 420 -18.79 20.67 8.18
CA PRO A 420 -17.60 21.32 8.71
C PRO A 420 -16.90 22.21 7.68
N PRO A 421 -16.37 23.38 8.07
CA PRO A 421 -16.34 23.90 9.44
C PRO A 421 -17.62 24.62 9.88
N GLU A 422 -18.60 24.81 8.99
CA GLU A 422 -19.81 25.60 9.21
C GLU A 422 -20.96 24.74 9.76
N ILE A 423 -20.82 24.32 11.03
CA ILE A 423 -21.83 23.52 11.72
C ILE A 423 -22.56 24.31 12.80
N VAL A 424 -23.84 24.01 12.99
CA VAL A 424 -24.69 24.58 14.06
C VAL A 424 -25.36 23.45 14.81
N GLY A 425 -25.31 23.48 16.13
CA GLY A 425 -26.01 22.54 16.99
C GLY A 425 -27.32 23.12 17.53
N GLU A 426 -28.36 22.30 17.58
CA GLU A 426 -29.68 22.64 18.08
C GLU A 426 -30.11 21.62 19.15
N ASN A 427 -30.54 22.10 20.32
CA ASN A 427 -31.10 21.23 21.36
C ASN A 427 -32.53 20.81 20.98
N ILE A 428 -32.89 19.56 21.27
CA ILE A 428 -34.24 19.01 21.07
C ILE A 428 -34.83 18.71 22.45
N PRO A 429 -35.69 19.59 23.00
CA PRO A 429 -36.31 19.38 24.31
C PRO A 429 -37.16 18.11 24.33
N SER A 430 -36.82 17.16 25.20
CA SER A 430 -37.36 15.80 25.15
C SER A 430 -37.64 15.21 26.55
N GLU A 431 -38.78 15.59 27.15
CA GLU A 431 -39.13 15.22 28.54
C GLU A 431 -39.10 13.71 28.83
N SER A 432 -39.36 12.87 27.84
CA SER A 432 -39.39 11.40 27.99
C SER A 432 -38.01 10.74 28.16
N ILE A 433 -36.93 11.41 27.74
CA ILE A 433 -35.56 10.85 27.77
C ILE A 433 -34.59 11.71 28.59
N GLU A 434 -34.81 13.01 28.70
CA GLU A 434 -33.89 13.89 29.43
C GLU A 434 -33.72 13.46 30.89
N ARG A 435 -32.48 13.51 31.38
CA ARG A 435 -32.14 13.16 32.77
C ARG A 435 -31.28 14.26 33.39
N PRO A 436 -31.72 14.95 34.45
CA PRO A 436 -30.86 15.88 35.16
C PRO A 436 -29.73 15.14 35.87
N GLY A 437 -28.61 15.83 36.11
CA GLY A 437 -27.48 15.31 36.88
C GLY A 437 -26.21 15.13 36.07
N ASP A 438 -25.26 14.39 36.64
CA ASP A 438 -23.96 14.15 36.05
C ASP A 438 -23.26 12.87 36.57
N GLY A 439 -22.14 12.52 35.92
CA GLY A 439 -21.26 11.44 36.31
C GLY A 439 -21.83 10.05 36.07
N ALA A 440 -21.27 9.06 36.77
CA ALA A 440 -21.64 7.64 36.63
C ALA A 440 -23.03 7.30 37.20
N SER A 441 -23.66 8.21 37.95
CA SER A 441 -25.02 8.05 38.48
C SER A 441 -26.13 8.44 37.50
N GLY A 442 -25.79 9.20 36.44
CA GLY A 442 -26.74 9.61 35.41
C GLY A 442 -26.67 8.70 34.19
N GLY A 443 -27.83 8.44 33.57
CA GLY A 443 -27.90 7.75 32.28
C GLY A 443 -27.17 8.55 31.21
N LYS A 444 -26.44 7.89 30.29
CA LYS A 444 -25.73 8.54 29.19
C LYS A 444 -25.89 7.75 27.89
N ALA A 445 -26.08 8.43 26.77
CA ALA A 445 -26.12 7.75 25.48
C ALA A 445 -24.74 7.16 25.15
N SER A 446 -24.67 5.91 24.70
CA SER A 446 -23.43 5.28 24.21
C SER A 446 -23.41 5.11 22.68
N GLY A 447 -24.58 5.05 22.06
CA GLY A 447 -24.72 5.00 20.60
C GLY A 447 -26.12 5.40 20.17
N ILE A 448 -26.23 5.90 18.94
CA ILE A 448 -27.50 6.25 18.31
C ILE A 448 -27.46 5.81 16.85
N LEU A 449 -28.61 5.40 16.33
CA LEU A 449 -28.79 4.94 14.96
C LEU A 449 -30.16 5.35 14.44
N MET A 450 -30.27 5.76 13.18
CA MET A 450 -31.56 5.86 12.51
C MET A 450 -31.73 4.71 11.53
N VAL A 451 -32.87 4.02 11.59
CA VAL A 451 -33.28 2.97 10.66
C VAL A 451 -34.75 3.18 10.31
N ASP A 452 -35.07 3.26 9.01
CA ASP A 452 -36.43 3.45 8.50
C ASP A 452 -37.22 4.58 9.19
N GLY A 453 -36.56 5.72 9.41
CA GLY A 453 -37.15 6.91 10.03
C GLY A 453 -37.30 6.84 11.56
N VAL A 454 -36.81 5.77 12.20
CA VAL A 454 -36.86 5.60 13.66
C VAL A 454 -35.45 5.77 14.24
N LEU A 455 -35.31 6.65 15.23
CA LEU A 455 -34.08 6.78 16.01
C LEU A 455 -34.06 5.71 17.10
N TYR A 456 -32.97 4.96 17.20
CA TYR A 456 -32.67 4.02 18.26
C TYR A 456 -31.44 4.50 19.04
N MET A 457 -31.51 4.46 20.37
CA MET A 457 -30.45 4.93 21.25
C MET A 457 -30.14 3.89 22.32
N TRP A 458 -28.86 3.57 22.46
CA TRP A 458 -28.34 2.85 23.61
C TRP A 458 -28.01 3.83 24.73
N VAL A 459 -28.53 3.58 25.93
CA VAL A 459 -28.26 4.37 27.13
C VAL A 459 -27.59 3.51 28.18
N ARG A 460 -26.34 3.85 28.52
CA ARG A 460 -25.55 3.23 29.61
C ARG A 460 -25.91 3.83 30.97
N ASN A 461 -25.37 3.24 32.04
CA ASN A 461 -25.63 3.62 33.45
C ASN A 461 -27.08 3.39 33.89
N THR A 462 -27.75 2.42 33.30
CA THR A 462 -29.13 2.01 33.60
C THR A 462 -29.15 0.65 34.33
N GLU A 463 -28.24 0.52 35.31
CA GLU A 463 -27.70 -0.74 35.89
C GLU A 463 -26.71 -1.48 34.98
N ASN A 464 -26.90 -1.43 33.66
CA ASN A 464 -25.91 -1.76 32.63
C ASN A 464 -26.20 -0.86 31.41
N SER A 465 -26.96 -1.33 30.42
CA SER A 465 -27.40 -0.56 29.26
C SER A 465 -28.83 -0.93 28.82
N GLN A 466 -29.59 0.08 28.37
CA GLN A 466 -31.00 -0.02 28.02
C GLN A 466 -31.27 0.70 26.70
N LEU A 467 -32.11 0.10 25.85
CA LEU A 467 -32.50 0.66 24.56
C LEU A 467 -33.66 1.65 24.75
N ALA A 468 -33.65 2.74 23.98
CA ALA A 468 -34.79 3.62 23.77
C ALA A 468 -34.95 3.93 22.27
N TRP A 469 -36.14 4.29 21.83
CA TRP A 469 -36.38 4.72 20.45
C TRP A 469 -37.37 5.87 20.33
N SER A 470 -37.28 6.62 19.23
CA SER A 470 -38.11 7.75 18.88
C SER A 470 -38.58 7.65 17.43
N GLU A 471 -39.87 7.87 17.20
CA GLU A 471 -40.53 7.84 15.89
C GLU A 471 -40.83 9.26 15.36
N ASP A 472 -40.35 10.28 16.05
CA ASP A 472 -40.65 11.71 15.82
C ASP A 472 -39.39 12.57 15.91
N HIS A 473 -38.28 12.07 15.36
CA HIS A 473 -37.00 12.78 15.28
C HIS A 473 -36.50 13.28 16.64
N GLY A 474 -36.67 12.46 17.67
CA GLY A 474 -36.12 12.67 19.00
C GLY A 474 -37.00 13.49 19.94
N LEU A 475 -38.19 13.95 19.53
CA LEU A 475 -39.09 14.75 20.38
C LEU A 475 -39.68 13.93 21.54
N SER A 476 -39.98 12.65 21.30
CA SER A 476 -40.46 11.72 22.31
C SER A 476 -39.82 10.34 22.17
N TRP A 477 -39.67 9.65 23.30
CA TRP A 477 -38.90 8.41 23.40
C TRP A 477 -39.64 7.34 24.20
N ILE A 478 -39.55 6.10 23.71
CA ILE A 478 -40.06 4.91 24.36
C ILE A 478 -38.87 4.07 24.82
N TRP A 479 -38.90 3.63 26.07
CA TRP A 479 -37.86 2.78 26.65
C TRP A 479 -38.23 1.31 26.49
N ALA A 480 -37.24 0.48 26.16
CA ALA A 480 -37.38 -0.96 26.25
C ALA A 480 -37.71 -1.37 27.69
N ASP A 481 -38.55 -2.39 27.86
CA ASP A 481 -38.84 -3.00 29.16
C ASP A 481 -37.73 -3.97 29.63
N TRP A 482 -36.67 -4.09 28.84
CA TRP A 482 -35.50 -4.93 29.08
C TRP A 482 -34.19 -4.12 28.99
N ARG A 483 -33.13 -4.71 29.55
CA ARG A 483 -31.76 -4.19 29.52
C ARG A 483 -30.78 -5.34 29.28
N PHE A 484 -29.58 -5.05 28.81
CA PHE A 484 -28.48 -5.99 29.00
C PHE A 484 -28.15 -6.10 30.49
N THR A 485 -27.64 -7.25 30.92
CA THR A 485 -27.30 -7.51 32.33
C THR A 485 -25.89 -8.06 32.51
N GLU A 486 -25.23 -8.45 31.43
CA GLU A 486 -23.85 -8.91 31.39
C GLU A 486 -23.21 -8.37 30.10
N SER A 487 -21.90 -8.11 30.13
CA SER A 487 -21.19 -7.45 29.03
C SER A 487 -21.87 -6.15 28.62
N PHE A 488 -21.71 -5.72 27.36
CA PHE A 488 -22.45 -4.64 26.70
C PHE A 488 -22.69 -3.39 27.58
N GLY A 489 -21.71 -3.01 28.41
CA GLY A 489 -21.80 -1.90 29.35
C GLY A 489 -21.74 -0.52 28.70
N CYS A 490 -21.30 -0.44 27.43
CA CYS A 490 -21.33 0.78 26.63
C CYS A 490 -21.59 0.44 25.15
N PRO A 491 -22.77 -0.10 24.82
CA PRO A 491 -23.07 -0.56 23.47
C PRO A 491 -23.24 0.62 22.52
N THR A 492 -22.72 0.48 21.32
CA THR A 492 -22.89 1.45 20.24
C THR A 492 -23.26 0.74 18.94
N PHE A 493 -23.95 1.45 18.06
CA PHE A 493 -24.32 0.93 16.75
C PHE A 493 -23.20 1.16 15.73
N LEU A 494 -22.98 0.18 14.86
CA LEU A 494 -22.24 0.38 13.61
C LEU A 494 -23.11 1.24 12.67
N ASN A 495 -22.60 2.37 12.20
CA ASN A 495 -23.32 3.29 11.29
C ASN A 495 -22.97 3.04 9.81
N PHE A 496 -23.96 3.13 8.92
CA PHE A 496 -23.83 2.81 7.48
C PHE A 496 -24.16 3.95 6.51
N GLY A 497 -24.59 5.12 6.97
CA GLY A 497 -25.07 6.17 6.05
C GLY A 497 -26.30 6.87 6.59
N ALA A 498 -26.93 7.69 5.74
CA ALA A 498 -28.21 8.32 6.02
C ALA A 498 -29.27 7.23 6.23
N ASN A 499 -30.00 7.28 7.34
CA ASN A 499 -31.11 6.38 7.63
C ASN A 499 -30.76 4.88 7.45
N TYR A 500 -29.51 4.51 7.73
CA TYR A 500 -29.00 3.15 7.52
C TYR A 500 -28.93 2.64 6.07
N ASP A 501 -29.08 3.50 5.06
CA ASP A 501 -29.25 3.10 3.66
C ASP A 501 -28.03 2.35 3.07
N GLY A 502 -26.84 2.54 3.62
CA GLY A 502 -25.64 1.82 3.21
C GLY A 502 -25.44 0.46 3.88
N ALA A 503 -26.42 -0.05 4.62
CA ALA A 503 -26.29 -1.32 5.35
C ALA A 503 -25.97 -2.47 4.41
N ARG A 504 -25.05 -3.34 4.85
CA ARG A 504 -24.60 -4.49 4.04
C ARG A 504 -25.66 -5.59 3.91
N ASP A 505 -26.58 -5.65 4.87
CA ASP A 505 -27.60 -6.68 5.05
C ASP A 505 -28.72 -6.14 5.97
N ASP A 506 -29.72 -6.97 6.25
CA ASP A 506 -30.92 -6.59 7.03
C ASP A 506 -30.67 -6.61 8.56
N TYR A 507 -29.44 -6.41 9.01
CA TYR A 507 -29.08 -6.42 10.43
C TYR A 507 -28.52 -5.09 10.91
N ALA A 508 -28.96 -4.67 12.11
CA ALA A 508 -28.29 -3.67 12.90
C ALA A 508 -27.20 -4.31 13.77
N TYR A 509 -25.96 -3.84 13.63
CA TYR A 509 -24.81 -4.33 14.40
C TYR A 509 -24.53 -3.46 15.61
N VAL A 510 -24.27 -4.10 16.75
CA VAL A 510 -23.96 -3.47 18.04
C VAL A 510 -22.61 -3.94 18.54
N VAL A 511 -21.75 -3.01 18.96
CA VAL A 511 -20.44 -3.32 19.54
C VAL A 511 -20.27 -2.72 20.93
N SER A 512 -19.54 -3.41 21.78
CA SER A 512 -19.20 -2.94 23.13
C SER A 512 -17.91 -3.60 23.60
N GLN A 513 -17.20 -2.97 24.54
CA GLN A 513 -16.22 -3.69 25.35
C GLN A 513 -16.92 -4.79 26.14
N ASP A 514 -16.23 -5.91 26.37
CA ASP A 514 -16.76 -7.05 27.12
C ASP A 514 -16.71 -6.82 28.64
N ALA A 515 -17.45 -5.82 29.10
CA ALA A 515 -17.59 -5.47 30.50
C ALA A 515 -19.00 -4.95 30.80
N ASP A 516 -19.46 -5.15 32.04
CA ASP A 516 -20.80 -4.73 32.50
C ASP A 516 -20.92 -3.20 32.67
N SER A 517 -19.80 -2.47 32.57
CA SER A 517 -19.73 -1.03 32.86
C SER A 517 -19.00 -0.27 31.77
N ALA A 518 -19.50 0.94 31.47
CA ALA A 518 -18.88 1.90 30.57
C ALA A 518 -17.53 2.47 31.04
N TYR A 519 -17.11 2.16 32.28
CA TYR A 519 -15.91 2.69 32.93
C TYR A 519 -14.82 1.64 33.17
N LEU A 520 -15.06 0.39 32.73
CA LEU A 520 -14.09 -0.69 32.81
C LEU A 520 -13.57 -0.99 31.42
N ALA A 521 -12.25 -0.87 31.23
CA ALA A 521 -11.59 -1.41 30.06
C ALA A 521 -11.61 -2.95 30.11
N ALA A 522 -11.77 -3.58 28.97
CA ALA A 522 -11.77 -5.03 28.81
C ALA A 522 -10.56 -5.49 27.98
N ASP A 523 -10.38 -6.80 27.88
CA ASP A 523 -9.37 -7.40 26.98
C ASP A 523 -9.87 -7.53 25.54
N ARG A 524 -11.20 -7.51 25.34
CA ARG A 524 -11.85 -7.70 24.05
C ARG A 524 -13.08 -6.81 23.88
N MET A 525 -13.39 -6.49 22.64
CA MET A 525 -14.68 -5.98 22.17
C MET A 525 -15.51 -7.15 21.63
N VAL A 526 -16.80 -7.13 21.94
CA VAL A 526 -17.79 -8.12 21.51
C VAL A 526 -18.81 -7.47 20.59
N MET A 527 -19.44 -8.29 19.76
CA MET A 527 -20.43 -7.85 18.79
C MET A 527 -21.74 -8.62 18.95
N ALA A 528 -22.84 -7.91 18.77
CA ALA A 528 -24.17 -8.47 18.56
C ALA A 528 -24.76 -7.96 17.25
N ARG A 529 -25.75 -8.67 16.72
CA ARG A 529 -26.58 -8.20 15.61
C ARG A 529 -28.05 -8.47 15.91
N VAL A 530 -28.93 -7.72 15.29
CA VAL A 530 -30.39 -7.90 15.38
C VAL A 530 -31.02 -7.52 14.03
N PRO A 531 -32.04 -8.26 13.54
CA PRO A 531 -32.77 -7.84 12.35
C PRO A 531 -33.30 -6.41 12.52
N THR A 532 -33.22 -5.59 11.48
CA THR A 532 -33.59 -4.16 11.52
C THR A 532 -35.06 -3.94 11.91
N ASP A 533 -35.95 -4.86 11.54
CA ASP A 533 -37.37 -4.86 11.89
C ASP A 533 -37.66 -5.36 13.33
N ALA A 534 -36.64 -5.87 14.02
CA ALA A 534 -36.75 -6.50 15.34
C ALA A 534 -35.83 -5.88 16.41
N ILE A 535 -35.25 -4.70 16.17
CA ILE A 535 -34.33 -4.00 17.11
C ILE A 535 -34.93 -3.87 18.53
N ARG A 536 -36.26 -3.76 18.63
CA ARG A 536 -36.99 -3.59 19.90
C ARG A 536 -37.09 -4.89 20.73
N ASP A 537 -36.90 -6.05 20.09
CA ASP A 537 -37.08 -7.38 20.71
C ASP A 537 -35.76 -7.94 21.24
N ARG A 538 -35.65 -8.12 22.56
CA ARG A 538 -34.47 -8.72 23.19
C ARG A 538 -34.14 -10.11 22.64
N ALA A 539 -35.15 -10.92 22.30
CA ALA A 539 -34.94 -12.31 21.89
C ALA A 539 -34.37 -12.44 20.47
N ALA A 540 -34.43 -11.37 19.67
CA ALA A 540 -33.92 -11.34 18.30
C ALA A 540 -32.41 -11.04 18.20
N TYR A 541 -31.77 -10.67 19.31
CA TYR A 541 -30.33 -10.39 19.34
C TYR A 541 -29.50 -11.67 19.31
N GLU A 542 -28.55 -11.72 18.38
CA GLU A 542 -27.54 -12.77 18.25
C GLU A 542 -26.15 -12.19 18.54
N PHE A 543 -25.26 -13.02 19.07
CA PHE A 543 -23.92 -12.63 19.52
C PHE A 543 -22.86 -13.34 18.71
N PHE A 544 -21.83 -12.60 18.29
CA PHE A 544 -20.74 -13.12 17.47
C PHE A 544 -19.94 -14.16 18.25
N THR A 545 -19.67 -15.32 17.63
CA THR A 545 -18.94 -16.45 18.26
C THR A 545 -17.61 -16.78 17.57
N GLY A 546 -17.18 -15.97 16.60
CA GLY A 546 -15.95 -16.17 15.83
C GLY A 546 -16.21 -16.34 14.33
N THR A 547 -15.14 -16.56 13.58
CA THR A 547 -15.18 -16.87 12.14
C THR A 547 -14.64 -18.27 11.87
N ASP A 548 -15.08 -18.87 10.76
CA ASP A 548 -14.40 -20.05 10.20
C ASP A 548 -13.12 -19.67 9.42
N ALA A 549 -12.50 -20.67 8.78
CA ALA A 549 -11.27 -20.50 8.00
C ALA A 549 -11.44 -19.62 6.74
N ASP A 550 -12.68 -19.47 6.25
CA ASP A 550 -13.02 -18.64 5.10
C ASP A 550 -13.43 -17.21 5.53
N GLY A 551 -13.43 -16.92 6.83
CA GLY A 551 -13.78 -15.61 7.38
C GLY A 551 -15.29 -15.40 7.59
N VAL A 552 -16.11 -16.45 7.45
CA VAL A 552 -17.57 -16.36 7.64
C VAL A 552 -17.88 -16.30 9.14
N ALA A 553 -18.66 -15.30 9.55
CA ALA A 553 -19.06 -15.12 10.94
C ALA A 553 -20.11 -16.13 11.43
N HIS A 554 -19.94 -16.57 12.66
CA HIS A 554 -20.90 -17.39 13.40
C HIS A 554 -21.56 -16.61 14.53
N TRP A 555 -22.80 -16.98 14.82
CA TRP A 555 -23.68 -16.24 15.73
C TRP A 555 -24.45 -17.20 16.63
N SER A 556 -24.66 -16.82 17.89
CA SER A 556 -25.47 -17.56 18.88
C SER A 556 -26.50 -16.65 19.53
N ALA A 557 -27.69 -17.16 19.84
CA ALA A 557 -28.68 -16.44 20.65
C ALA A 557 -28.24 -16.30 22.14
N ALA A 558 -27.29 -17.13 22.59
CA ALA A 558 -26.79 -17.10 23.96
C ALA A 558 -25.60 -16.14 24.08
N ILE A 559 -25.79 -15.08 24.87
CA ILE A 559 -24.76 -14.06 25.13
C ILE A 559 -23.49 -14.63 25.78
N GLY A 560 -23.59 -15.76 26.49
CA GLY A 560 -22.44 -16.44 27.10
C GLY A 560 -21.46 -17.05 26.09
N ASP A 561 -21.91 -17.30 24.85
CA ASP A 561 -21.08 -17.90 23.79
C ASP A 561 -20.23 -16.85 23.05
N ARG A 562 -20.40 -15.57 23.37
CA ARG A 562 -19.77 -14.47 22.66
C ARG A 562 -18.23 -14.58 22.64
N ALA A 563 -17.66 -14.37 21.46
CA ALA A 563 -16.23 -14.32 21.22
C ALA A 563 -15.77 -12.88 20.96
N ALA A 564 -14.46 -12.68 20.93
CA ALA A 564 -13.87 -11.39 20.58
C ALA A 564 -14.10 -11.08 19.10
N ALA A 565 -14.68 -9.93 18.80
CA ALA A 565 -14.64 -9.33 17.46
C ALA A 565 -13.39 -8.46 17.28
N PHE A 566 -12.79 -8.00 18.39
CA PHE A 566 -11.55 -7.26 18.43
C PHE A 566 -10.88 -7.50 19.80
N GLU A 567 -9.58 -7.75 19.86
CA GLU A 567 -8.78 -7.91 21.07
C GLU A 567 -7.75 -6.80 21.21
N HIS A 568 -7.62 -6.26 22.42
CA HIS A 568 -6.55 -5.38 22.83
C HIS A 568 -6.53 -5.40 24.36
N ALA A 569 -5.64 -6.22 24.92
CA ALA A 569 -5.64 -6.60 26.33
C ALA A 569 -5.68 -5.38 27.25
N SER A 570 -6.69 -5.33 28.12
CA SER A 570 -6.96 -4.27 29.10
C SER A 570 -7.09 -2.85 28.52
N ARG A 571 -7.33 -2.73 27.21
CA ARG A 571 -7.40 -1.46 26.47
C ARG A 571 -8.68 -1.32 25.64
N CYS A 572 -9.46 -2.40 25.49
CA CYS A 572 -10.77 -2.34 24.83
C CYS A 572 -11.73 -1.47 25.63
N TYR A 573 -12.00 -0.29 25.10
CA TYR A 573 -12.79 0.73 25.76
C TYR A 573 -13.75 1.38 24.75
N ARG A 574 -14.34 2.52 25.14
CA ARG A 574 -15.37 3.22 24.36
C ARG A 574 -14.90 3.45 22.93
N SER A 575 -15.72 2.98 22.00
CA SER A 575 -15.38 2.92 20.58
C SER A 575 -16.61 3.22 19.72
N GLY A 576 -16.41 3.39 18.42
CA GLY A 576 -17.44 3.44 17.39
C GLY A 576 -16.95 2.79 16.11
N ILE A 577 -17.88 2.26 15.31
CA ILE A 577 -17.58 1.74 13.97
C ILE A 577 -18.46 2.46 12.96
N THR A 578 -17.89 2.85 11.84
CA THR A 578 -18.65 3.43 10.72
C THR A 578 -18.14 2.85 9.41
N TYR A 579 -19.07 2.51 8.51
CA TYR A 579 -18.72 2.08 7.16
C TYR A 579 -18.28 3.26 6.31
N ASN A 580 -17.11 3.15 5.68
CA ASN A 580 -16.61 4.12 4.70
C ASN A 580 -16.84 3.55 3.29
N PRO A 581 -17.86 4.06 2.55
CA PRO A 581 -18.22 3.52 1.25
C PRO A 581 -17.17 3.80 0.17
N GLY A 582 -16.45 4.91 0.25
CA GLY A 582 -15.43 5.26 -0.74
C GLY A 582 -14.21 4.34 -0.68
N LEU A 583 -13.89 3.85 0.51
CA LEU A 583 -12.82 2.85 0.72
C LEU A 583 -13.31 1.40 0.65
N GLY A 584 -14.61 1.15 0.81
CA GLY A 584 -15.15 -0.20 0.99
C GLY A 584 -14.65 -0.86 2.29
N ARG A 585 -14.48 -0.07 3.36
CA ARG A 585 -13.87 -0.51 4.63
C ARG A 585 -14.71 -0.08 5.82
N TYR A 586 -14.72 -0.90 6.86
CA TYR A 586 -15.26 -0.56 8.17
C TYR A 586 -14.18 0.14 8.98
N LEU A 587 -14.43 1.38 9.42
CA LEU A 587 -13.48 2.14 10.24
C LEU A 587 -13.88 2.08 11.71
N TRP A 588 -12.98 1.55 12.54
CA TRP A 588 -13.13 1.47 13.99
C TRP A 588 -12.35 2.59 14.67
N SER A 589 -13.02 3.53 15.33
CA SER A 589 -12.38 4.55 16.18
C SER A 589 -12.44 4.12 17.65
N GLN A 590 -11.28 3.96 18.29
CA GLN A 590 -11.17 3.50 19.68
C GLN A 590 -10.42 4.51 20.55
N VAL A 591 -11.03 4.86 21.69
CA VAL A 591 -10.35 5.59 22.77
C VAL A 591 -9.45 4.63 23.53
N ILE A 592 -8.16 4.93 23.65
CA ILE A 592 -7.20 4.12 24.43
C ILE A 592 -6.99 4.77 25.79
N PRO A 593 -7.48 4.17 26.89
CA PRO A 593 -7.33 4.76 28.21
C PRO A 593 -5.83 4.79 28.62
N PRO A 594 -5.40 5.83 29.37
CA PRO A 594 -4.07 5.87 29.96
C PRO A 594 -3.87 4.70 30.93
N ILE A 595 -2.63 4.16 30.95
CA ILE A 595 -2.12 2.95 31.61
C ILE A 595 -3.10 2.26 32.61
N PRO A 596 -3.43 0.96 32.39
CA PRO A 596 -4.21 0.18 33.34
C PRO A 596 -3.58 0.21 34.74
N ASN A 597 -4.36 0.56 35.76
CA ASN A 597 -4.04 0.54 37.21
C ASN A 597 -3.49 1.81 37.88
N MET A 598 -3.37 2.96 37.20
CA MET A 598 -3.21 4.23 37.92
C MET A 598 -4.56 4.87 38.22
N ARG A 599 -5.09 4.63 39.42
CA ARG A 599 -6.15 5.49 40.02
C ARG A 599 -5.55 6.83 40.42
N GLY A 600 -5.15 7.64 39.45
CA GLY A 600 -4.78 9.04 39.66
C GLY A 600 -6.00 9.96 39.56
N ARG A 601 -6.03 11.04 40.35
CA ARG A 601 -6.97 12.16 40.18
C ARG A 601 -6.21 13.34 39.58
N GLY A 602 -5.83 13.22 38.31
CA GLY A 602 -5.13 14.26 37.57
C GLY A 602 -5.56 14.24 36.10
N PRO A 603 -5.49 15.38 35.39
CA PRO A 603 -5.89 15.48 33.99
C PRO A 603 -5.13 14.52 33.06
N GLU A 604 -3.92 14.09 33.44
CA GLU A 604 -3.12 13.09 32.74
C GLU A 604 -3.71 11.66 32.79
N HIS A 605 -4.69 11.42 33.65
CA HIS A 605 -5.40 10.14 33.81
C HIS A 605 -6.84 10.19 33.27
N ASP A 606 -7.23 11.31 32.67
CA ASP A 606 -8.59 11.57 32.22
C ASP A 606 -8.62 11.64 30.69
N VAL A 607 -9.37 10.71 30.06
CA VAL A 607 -9.48 10.61 28.60
C VAL A 607 -9.97 11.89 27.92
N ARG A 608 -10.62 12.78 28.68
CA ARG A 608 -11.07 14.08 28.18
C ARG A 608 -9.92 15.05 27.90
N TYR A 609 -8.75 14.84 28.52
CA TYR A 609 -7.59 15.73 28.41
C TYR A 609 -6.30 15.01 28.01
N ALA A 610 -6.20 13.69 28.20
CA ALA A 610 -5.03 12.89 27.85
C ALA A 610 -5.40 11.42 27.58
N GLY A 611 -4.68 10.74 26.71
CA GLY A 611 -4.91 9.33 26.41
C GLY A 611 -4.42 8.98 25.02
N GLY A 612 -4.56 7.72 24.65
CA GLY A 612 -4.24 7.25 23.30
C GLY A 612 -5.48 7.19 22.41
N PHE A 613 -5.25 6.97 21.12
CA PHE A 613 -6.29 6.86 20.13
C PHE A 613 -5.89 5.87 19.04
N GLY A 614 -6.86 5.07 18.59
CA GLY A 614 -6.68 4.10 17.51
C GLY A 614 -7.74 4.26 16.43
N ILE A 615 -7.32 4.19 15.16
CA ILE A 615 -8.17 3.90 14.01
C ILE A 615 -7.74 2.56 13.45
N TYR A 616 -8.70 1.67 13.25
CA TYR A 616 -8.50 0.39 12.60
C TYR A 616 -9.46 0.28 11.42
N ASP A 617 -9.13 -0.57 10.48
CA ASP A 617 -10.01 -0.89 9.38
C ASP A 617 -10.14 -2.40 9.12
N ALA A 618 -11.26 -2.79 8.53
CA ALA A 618 -11.54 -4.18 8.18
C ALA A 618 -12.39 -4.27 6.92
N PRO A 619 -12.32 -5.40 6.19
CA PRO A 619 -13.21 -5.65 5.07
C PRO A 619 -14.61 -6.07 5.55
N GLU A 620 -14.73 -6.57 6.78
CA GLU A 620 -16.01 -6.99 7.38
C GLU A 620 -16.20 -6.40 8.78
N PRO A 621 -17.44 -6.26 9.28
CA PRO A 621 -17.74 -5.70 10.59
C PRO A 621 -17.02 -6.39 11.76
N TRP A 622 -16.62 -7.64 11.60
CA TRP A 622 -15.97 -8.48 12.61
C TRP A 622 -14.47 -8.73 12.33
N GLY A 623 -13.88 -8.03 11.36
CA GLY A 623 -12.47 -8.17 10.98
C GLY A 623 -12.25 -8.98 9.69
N PRO A 624 -11.02 -9.42 9.39
CA PRO A 624 -9.80 -9.18 10.17
C PRO A 624 -9.48 -7.68 10.24
N TRP A 625 -9.15 -7.22 11.45
CA TRP A 625 -8.79 -5.83 11.69
C TRP A 625 -7.33 -5.58 11.37
N THR A 626 -7.07 -4.38 10.87
CA THR A 626 -5.74 -3.85 10.62
C THR A 626 -5.62 -2.43 11.16
N THR A 627 -4.43 -2.04 11.60
CA THR A 627 -4.14 -0.74 12.21
C THR A 627 -3.93 0.32 11.14
N VAL A 628 -4.81 1.32 11.11
CA VAL A 628 -4.70 2.50 10.25
C VAL A 628 -3.89 3.59 10.95
N PHE A 629 -4.16 3.79 12.24
CA PHE A 629 -3.46 4.74 13.08
C PHE A 629 -3.50 4.27 14.52
N PHE A 630 -2.39 4.36 15.24
CA PHE A 630 -2.34 4.04 16.66
C PHE A 630 -1.36 4.94 17.39
N THR A 631 -1.76 5.45 18.55
CA THR A 631 -0.87 6.12 19.48
C THR A 631 -1.34 5.91 20.91
N GLU A 632 -0.41 5.71 21.84
CA GLU A 632 -0.71 5.68 23.28
C GLU A 632 -0.92 7.10 23.87
N LYS A 633 -0.46 8.13 23.15
CA LYS A 633 -0.64 9.53 23.53
C LYS A 633 -0.98 10.35 22.30
N TRP A 634 -2.25 10.65 22.16
CA TRP A 634 -2.72 11.54 21.12
C TRP A 634 -2.40 13.00 21.47
N ASP A 635 -2.32 13.86 20.46
CA ASP A 635 -2.00 15.29 20.61
C ASP A 635 -3.14 16.10 21.27
N MET A 636 -4.27 15.42 21.54
CA MET A 636 -5.45 15.93 22.23
C MET A 636 -6.03 14.86 23.18
N GLY A 637 -6.94 15.27 24.06
CA GLY A 637 -7.81 14.33 24.76
C GLY A 637 -8.80 13.67 23.79
N PRO A 638 -8.83 12.33 23.66
CA PRO A 638 -9.78 11.64 22.77
C PRO A 638 -11.24 11.73 23.24
N GLY A 639 -11.50 12.03 24.51
CA GLY A 639 -12.84 12.18 25.07
C GLY A 639 -13.52 10.87 25.48
N GLU A 640 -14.80 10.97 25.84
CA GLU A 640 -15.66 9.84 26.24
C GLU A 640 -16.36 9.17 25.05
N SER A 641 -16.33 9.78 23.86
CA SER A 641 -16.96 9.27 22.64
C SER A 641 -16.16 9.71 21.40
N SER A 642 -16.14 8.85 20.38
CA SER A 642 -15.57 9.17 19.06
C SER A 642 -16.34 8.47 17.94
N SER A 643 -16.45 9.12 16.77
CA SER A 643 -17.05 8.54 15.56
C SER A 643 -16.60 9.28 14.31
N LEU A 644 -16.71 8.65 13.14
CA LEU A 644 -16.46 9.23 11.83
C LEU A 644 -17.78 9.27 11.06
N PRO A 645 -18.59 10.35 11.13
CA PRO A 645 -19.91 10.36 10.51
C PRO A 645 -19.84 10.24 8.98
N THR A 646 -20.57 9.30 8.41
CA THR A 646 -20.66 9.08 6.95
C THR A 646 -21.07 10.33 6.18
N LYS A 647 -21.91 11.18 6.77
CA LYS A 647 -22.32 12.48 6.19
C LYS A 647 -21.13 13.36 5.79
N TRP A 648 -20.03 13.27 6.54
CA TRP A 648 -18.86 14.14 6.38
C TRP A 648 -17.63 13.40 5.83
N MET A 649 -17.87 12.31 5.10
CA MET A 649 -16.87 11.61 4.30
C MET A 649 -16.91 12.14 2.86
N SER A 650 -15.74 12.32 2.25
CA SER A 650 -15.64 12.56 0.81
C SER A 650 -16.12 11.34 0.02
N PRO A 651 -16.51 11.50 -1.26
CA PRO A 651 -16.97 10.39 -2.10
C PRO A 651 -15.94 9.25 -2.24
N ASP A 652 -14.65 9.57 -2.28
CA ASP A 652 -13.54 8.61 -2.31
C ASP A 652 -13.21 8.01 -0.94
N GLY A 653 -13.85 8.48 0.13
CA GLY A 653 -13.60 8.02 1.49
C GLY A 653 -12.26 8.48 2.09
N LEU A 654 -11.45 9.22 1.34
CA LEU A 654 -10.09 9.60 1.75
C LEU A 654 -10.06 10.81 2.67
N THR A 655 -11.07 11.67 2.64
CA THR A 655 -11.20 12.79 3.58
C THR A 655 -12.41 12.56 4.45
N CYS A 656 -12.19 12.43 5.75
CA CYS A 656 -13.25 12.25 6.74
C CYS A 656 -13.16 13.34 7.83
N HIS A 657 -14.19 13.42 8.67
CA HIS A 657 -14.18 14.26 9.87
C HIS A 657 -14.41 13.41 11.10
N LEU A 658 -13.41 13.35 11.99
CA LEU A 658 -13.55 12.74 13.30
C LEU A 658 -14.37 13.66 14.18
N VAL A 659 -15.45 13.13 14.75
CA VAL A 659 -16.12 13.73 15.90
C VAL A 659 -15.65 13.04 17.16
N PHE A 660 -15.23 13.82 18.15
CA PHE A 660 -14.77 13.33 19.43
C PHE A 660 -15.16 14.31 20.53
N SER A 661 -15.09 13.87 21.79
CA SER A 661 -15.56 14.67 22.95
C SER A 661 -14.46 15.20 23.86
N GLY A 662 -13.25 15.33 23.33
CA GLY A 662 -12.12 15.96 24.04
C GLY A 662 -12.46 17.37 24.50
N GLU A 663 -11.92 17.75 25.66
CA GLU A 663 -12.12 19.08 26.28
C GLU A 663 -13.59 19.45 26.57
N ASP A 664 -14.44 18.47 26.83
CA ASP A 664 -15.86 18.66 27.18
C ASP A 664 -16.66 19.46 26.12
N ALA A 665 -16.45 19.17 24.83
CA ALA A 665 -17.22 19.76 23.73
C ALA A 665 -17.44 18.74 22.59
N LEU A 666 -18.41 19.02 21.71
CA LEU A 666 -18.46 18.34 20.40
C LEU A 666 -17.34 18.93 19.56
N SER A 667 -16.28 18.15 19.36
CA SER A 667 -15.09 18.55 18.62
C SER A 667 -15.05 17.86 17.27
N VAL A 668 -14.82 18.62 16.20
CA VAL A 668 -14.71 18.10 14.83
C VAL A 668 -13.33 18.40 14.28
N ARG A 669 -12.60 17.34 13.91
CA ARG A 669 -11.27 17.43 13.31
C ARG A 669 -11.23 16.66 12.00
N ARG A 670 -10.77 17.30 10.93
CA ARG A 670 -10.58 16.64 9.64
C ARG A 670 -9.40 15.67 9.70
N VAL A 671 -9.60 14.52 9.08
CA VAL A 671 -8.59 13.46 8.91
C VAL A 671 -8.53 13.08 7.44
N ARG A 672 -7.31 12.93 6.91
CA ARG A 672 -7.06 12.45 5.55
C ARG A 672 -6.37 11.10 5.60
N PHE A 673 -6.94 10.15 4.89
CA PHE A 673 -6.38 8.83 4.64
C PHE A 673 -5.65 8.86 3.30
N GLU A 674 -4.46 8.29 3.29
CA GLU A 674 -3.75 8.05 2.06
C GLU A 674 -3.89 6.58 1.71
N PRO A 675 -4.44 6.27 0.52
CA PRO A 675 -4.66 4.90 0.14
C PRO A 675 -3.32 4.21 -0.06
N THR A 676 -3.25 2.96 0.39
CA THR A 676 -2.14 2.08 0.09
C THR A 676 -2.13 1.83 -1.41
N ARG A 677 -1.12 2.38 -2.11
CA ARG A 677 -1.02 2.30 -3.57
C ARG A 677 -0.61 0.90 -4.00
N ASN A 678 -1.59 0.03 -4.23
CA ASN A 678 -1.38 -1.28 -4.85
C ASN A 678 -1.63 -1.15 -6.36
N ARG A 679 -0.56 -1.29 -7.16
CA ARG A 679 -0.66 -1.24 -8.64
C ARG A 679 -1.57 -2.32 -9.25
N GLU A 680 -1.99 -3.32 -8.48
CA GLU A 680 -2.98 -4.32 -8.95
C GLU A 680 -4.43 -3.77 -9.02
N ASN A 681 -4.72 -2.65 -8.34
CA ASN A 681 -6.04 -2.01 -8.37
C ASN A 681 -6.22 -0.91 -9.43
N VAL A 682 -5.26 -0.71 -10.33
CA VAL A 682 -5.51 0.08 -11.56
C VAL A 682 -6.45 -0.68 -12.52
N SER A 683 -6.79 -1.95 -12.24
CA SER A 683 -7.59 -2.79 -13.14
C SER A 683 -9.08 -2.98 -12.80
N MET A 684 -9.66 -2.26 -11.81
CA MET A 684 -11.05 -2.53 -11.37
C MET A 684 -12.01 -1.33 -11.34
N SER A 685 -11.75 -0.24 -12.09
CA SER A 685 -12.81 0.79 -12.28
C SER A 685 -12.88 1.53 -13.63
N GLY A 686 -11.94 1.35 -14.57
CA GLY A 686 -12.01 2.06 -15.86
C GLY A 686 -12.00 1.10 -17.03
N THR A 687 -13.13 0.92 -17.72
CA THR A 687 -13.04 0.57 -19.15
C THR A 687 -12.29 1.73 -19.81
N ARG A 688 -11.16 1.46 -20.48
CA ARG A 688 -10.42 2.49 -21.23
C ARG A 688 -11.35 3.05 -22.30
N ASN A 689 -11.59 4.35 -22.26
CA ASN A 689 -12.64 4.99 -23.05
C ASN A 689 -12.11 5.66 -24.31
N THR A 690 -10.81 5.91 -24.39
CA THR A 690 -10.19 6.71 -25.46
C THR A 690 -9.06 5.95 -26.16
N ARG A 691 -9.19 5.80 -27.48
CA ARG A 691 -8.18 5.18 -28.36
C ARG A 691 -7.81 6.11 -29.50
N VAL A 692 -6.51 6.30 -29.72
CA VAL A 692 -5.98 7.03 -30.87
C VAL A 692 -5.71 6.11 -32.06
N GLU A 693 -6.07 6.55 -33.25
CA GLU A 693 -5.72 5.91 -34.53
C GLU A 693 -5.43 6.97 -35.60
N ILE A 694 -4.64 6.61 -36.62
CA ILE A 694 -4.47 7.39 -37.85
C ILE A 694 -5.05 6.55 -39.00
N VAL A 695 -6.08 7.07 -39.66
CA VAL A 695 -6.76 6.39 -40.78
C VAL A 695 -6.71 7.30 -42.00
N ASP A 696 -6.09 6.82 -43.09
CA ASP A 696 -5.92 7.57 -44.35
C ASP A 696 -5.28 8.98 -44.19
N GLY A 697 -4.47 9.17 -43.14
CA GLY A 697 -3.80 10.44 -42.83
C GLY A 697 -4.61 11.39 -41.94
N ASP A 698 -5.82 11.02 -41.53
CA ASP A 698 -6.66 11.74 -40.58
C ASP A 698 -6.54 11.14 -39.17
N TRP A 699 -6.64 11.99 -38.15
CA TRP A 699 -6.69 11.57 -36.75
C TRP A 699 -8.08 11.06 -36.38
N HIS A 700 -8.13 9.91 -35.70
CA HIS A 700 -9.34 9.31 -35.17
C HIS A 700 -9.24 9.12 -33.66
N ILE A 701 -10.34 9.40 -32.96
CA ILE A 701 -10.53 9.10 -31.54
C ILE A 701 -11.74 8.19 -31.44
N ASN A 702 -11.57 7.00 -30.85
CA ASN A 702 -12.63 5.99 -30.69
C ASN A 702 -13.29 5.57 -32.01
N GLY A 703 -12.49 5.51 -33.08
CA GLY A 703 -12.95 5.17 -34.43
C GLY A 703 -13.58 6.32 -35.21
N GLU A 704 -13.82 7.48 -34.59
CA GLU A 704 -14.39 8.66 -35.24
C GLU A 704 -13.32 9.68 -35.64
N VAL A 705 -13.44 10.25 -36.84
CA VAL A 705 -12.54 11.33 -37.29
C VAL A 705 -12.66 12.54 -36.38
N THR A 706 -11.54 13.16 -36.01
CA THR A 706 -11.56 14.38 -35.19
C THR A 706 -12.26 15.53 -35.91
N TYR A 707 -12.98 16.35 -35.14
CA TYR A 707 -13.69 17.56 -35.59
C TYR A 707 -14.56 17.38 -36.85
N PRO A 708 -15.50 16.41 -36.85
CA PRO A 708 -16.30 16.13 -38.04
C PRO A 708 -17.14 17.35 -38.45
N GLY A 709 -16.96 17.79 -39.70
CA GLY A 709 -17.69 18.93 -40.27
C GLY A 709 -17.08 20.31 -40.03
N ALA A 710 -16.00 20.41 -39.24
CA ALA A 710 -15.29 21.67 -39.00
C ALA A 710 -14.12 21.88 -39.98
N ALA A 711 -13.53 23.08 -39.98
CA ALA A 711 -12.34 23.38 -40.78
C ALA A 711 -11.13 22.50 -40.39
N ALA A 712 -11.04 22.12 -39.11
CA ALA A 712 -9.99 21.27 -38.56
C ALA A 712 -10.26 19.76 -38.68
N LYS A 713 -11.24 19.32 -39.49
CA LYS A 713 -11.56 17.89 -39.65
C LYS A 713 -10.30 17.05 -39.91
N GLY A 714 -10.14 15.98 -39.14
CA GLY A 714 -9.01 15.04 -39.27
C GLY A 714 -7.69 15.55 -38.69
N LEU A 715 -7.67 16.75 -38.10
CA LEU A 715 -6.49 17.32 -37.42
C LEU A 715 -6.60 17.15 -35.90
N LEU A 716 -5.55 17.50 -35.16
CA LEU A 716 -5.41 17.29 -33.72
C LEU A 716 -4.93 18.59 -33.05
N MET A 717 -5.84 19.41 -32.52
CA MET A 717 -5.43 20.64 -31.84
C MET A 717 -4.86 20.30 -30.47
N ASN A 718 -3.64 20.77 -30.22
CA ASN A 718 -2.84 20.42 -29.05
C ASN A 718 -2.56 21.65 -28.17
N VAL A 719 -2.29 21.43 -26.88
CA VAL A 719 -1.66 22.43 -26.02
C VAL A 719 -0.50 21.79 -25.26
N ARG A 720 0.65 22.45 -25.27
CA ARG A 720 1.86 21.97 -24.60
C ARG A 720 1.79 22.31 -23.11
N MET A 721 1.76 21.26 -22.28
CA MET A 721 1.55 21.34 -20.82
C MET A 721 2.65 20.58 -20.06
N VAL A 722 3.88 20.57 -20.58
CA VAL A 722 4.98 19.73 -20.04
C VAL A 722 5.35 20.03 -18.58
N ASN A 723 5.02 21.22 -18.08
CA ASN A 723 5.23 21.62 -16.69
C ASN A 723 3.96 21.51 -15.81
N ALA A 724 2.87 20.92 -16.32
CA ALA A 724 1.70 20.59 -15.50
C ALA A 724 2.01 19.53 -14.43
N THR A 725 2.96 18.64 -14.70
CA THR A 725 3.44 17.62 -13.74
C THR A 725 4.81 17.95 -13.15
N PHE A 726 5.20 19.23 -13.23
CA PHE A 726 6.52 19.72 -12.81
C PHE A 726 6.86 19.29 -11.39
N GLU A 727 8.12 18.90 -11.21
CA GLU A 727 8.78 18.71 -9.92
C GLU A 727 10.19 19.27 -10.05
N ASP A 728 10.73 19.83 -8.97
CA ASP A 728 12.14 20.11 -8.88
C ASP A 728 12.72 19.38 -7.67
N ARG A 729 13.44 18.28 -7.90
CA ARG A 729 14.07 17.54 -6.80
C ARG A 729 15.12 18.33 -6.03
N ASN A 730 15.60 19.45 -6.57
CA ASN A 730 16.54 20.33 -5.89
C ASN A 730 15.83 21.31 -4.94
N ARG A 731 14.50 21.31 -4.89
CA ARG A 731 13.68 22.23 -4.07
C ARG A 731 12.53 21.50 -3.39
N ASP A 732 12.32 21.77 -2.10
CA ASP A 732 11.21 21.22 -1.30
C ASP A 732 10.04 22.19 -1.12
N ASP A 733 10.16 23.43 -1.63
CA ASP A 733 9.18 24.50 -1.48
C ASP A 733 8.10 24.54 -2.59
N PHE A 734 8.13 23.58 -3.52
CA PHE A 734 7.17 23.47 -4.62
C PHE A 734 6.25 22.25 -4.46
N ASP A 735 4.95 22.49 -4.37
CA ASP A 735 3.93 21.44 -4.31
C ASP A 735 3.59 20.94 -5.72
N SER A 736 4.18 19.81 -6.09
CA SER A 736 4.03 19.21 -7.42
C SER A 736 2.64 18.63 -7.65
N ASP A 737 1.98 18.14 -6.60
CA ASP A 737 0.62 17.58 -6.69
C ASP A 737 -0.41 18.70 -6.82
N ALA A 738 -0.28 19.79 -6.05
CA ALA A 738 -1.16 20.95 -6.17
C ALA A 738 -1.07 21.60 -7.57
N ASN A 739 0.12 21.62 -8.17
CA ASN A 739 0.32 22.10 -9.54
C ASN A 739 -0.41 21.23 -10.58
N ALA A 740 -0.29 19.90 -10.46
CA ALA A 740 -1.03 18.97 -11.32
C ALA A 740 -2.55 19.11 -11.12
N ASP A 741 -3.01 19.28 -9.89
CA ASP A 741 -4.42 19.49 -9.56
C ASP A 741 -4.99 20.77 -10.17
N MET A 742 -4.19 21.84 -10.25
CA MET A 742 -4.58 23.05 -10.96
C MET A 742 -4.85 22.77 -12.43
N PHE A 743 -3.96 22.04 -13.11
CA PHE A 743 -4.18 21.68 -14.51
C PHE A 743 -5.41 20.77 -14.70
N LEU A 744 -5.53 19.72 -13.88
CA LEU A 744 -6.63 18.75 -13.93
C LEU A 744 -8.01 19.43 -13.89
N ARG A 745 -8.18 20.44 -13.02
CA ARG A 745 -9.44 21.18 -12.89
C ARG A 745 -9.87 21.92 -14.17
N HIS A 746 -8.94 22.25 -15.05
CA HIS A 746 -9.20 23.05 -16.25
C HIS A 746 -9.25 22.22 -17.55
N ILE A 747 -8.93 20.92 -17.50
CA ILE A 747 -9.03 20.02 -18.66
C ILE A 747 -10.38 20.13 -19.41
N PRO A 748 -11.55 20.12 -18.75
CA PRO A 748 -12.84 20.24 -19.44
C PRO A 748 -13.02 21.57 -20.18
N ASP A 749 -12.42 22.66 -19.69
CA ASP A 749 -12.53 23.97 -20.34
C ASP A 749 -11.68 24.04 -21.61
N TYR A 750 -10.44 23.54 -21.58
CA TYR A 750 -9.62 23.40 -22.79
C TYR A 750 -10.33 22.53 -23.84
N TYR A 751 -10.93 21.41 -23.42
CA TYR A 751 -11.71 20.53 -24.29
C TYR A 751 -12.87 21.25 -24.97
N ALA A 752 -13.60 22.08 -24.21
CA ALA A 752 -14.71 22.91 -24.71
C ALA A 752 -14.28 24.00 -25.70
N HIS A 753 -12.98 24.31 -25.77
CA HIS A 753 -12.37 25.25 -26.71
C HIS A 753 -11.62 24.56 -27.86
N GLY A 754 -11.89 23.28 -28.08
CA GLY A 754 -11.43 22.55 -29.25
C GLY A 754 -10.13 21.78 -29.04
N VAL A 755 -9.55 21.76 -27.84
CA VAL A 755 -8.33 20.97 -27.56
C VAL A 755 -8.68 19.48 -27.53
N ARG A 756 -7.89 18.65 -28.22
CA ARG A 756 -8.02 17.18 -28.23
C ARG A 756 -6.72 16.43 -27.92
N ALA A 757 -5.64 17.16 -27.72
CA ALA A 757 -4.40 16.61 -27.18
C ALA A 757 -3.74 17.56 -26.19
N PHE A 758 -3.03 16.99 -25.22
CA PHE A 758 -2.04 17.72 -24.43
C PHE A 758 -0.66 17.09 -24.58
N THR A 759 0.38 17.92 -24.60
CA THR A 759 1.76 17.46 -24.52
C THR A 759 2.22 17.45 -23.07
N LEU A 760 2.64 16.28 -22.58
CA LEU A 760 3.36 16.11 -21.31
C LEU A 760 4.78 15.64 -21.60
N ASN A 761 5.69 15.67 -20.63
CA ASN A 761 7.04 15.14 -20.82
C ASN A 761 7.57 14.52 -19.51
N LEU A 762 8.18 13.35 -19.59
CA LEU A 762 8.80 12.65 -18.46
C LEU A 762 10.04 13.37 -17.93
N GLN A 763 10.67 14.22 -18.73
CA GLN A 763 11.70 15.16 -18.30
C GLN A 763 11.18 16.62 -18.28
N GLY A 764 9.85 16.78 -18.23
CA GLY A 764 9.16 18.07 -18.22
C GLY A 764 9.70 19.10 -19.21
N GLY A 765 9.74 20.38 -18.83
CA GLY A 765 10.34 21.45 -19.64
C GLY A 765 11.09 22.48 -18.79
N MET A 766 11.66 23.51 -19.45
CA MET A 766 12.40 24.56 -18.73
C MET A 766 11.45 25.43 -17.90
N PRO A 767 11.59 25.51 -16.56
CA PRO A 767 10.65 26.23 -15.68
C PRO A 767 10.92 27.74 -15.56
N GLY A 768 11.79 28.31 -16.39
CA GLY A 768 12.18 29.72 -16.32
C GLY A 768 13.42 30.01 -15.47
N TYR A 769 14.05 28.97 -14.91
CA TYR A 769 15.35 29.03 -14.25
C TYR A 769 16.19 27.78 -14.61
N GLU A 770 17.51 27.86 -14.40
CA GLU A 770 18.47 26.77 -14.64
C GLU A 770 18.60 25.87 -13.40
N ASP A 771 19.24 24.70 -13.55
CA ASP A 771 19.51 23.73 -12.47
C ASP A 771 18.30 23.00 -11.85
N ALA A 772 17.09 23.19 -12.39
CA ALA A 772 15.93 22.40 -11.98
C ALA A 772 16.13 20.91 -12.34
N LEU A 773 15.88 20.00 -11.38
CA LEU A 773 15.90 18.57 -11.61
C LEU A 773 14.48 18.02 -11.76
N ASN A 774 13.96 18.13 -12.98
CA ASN A 774 12.59 17.80 -13.37
C ASN A 774 12.59 16.54 -14.24
N SER A 775 12.69 15.37 -13.61
CA SER A 775 12.76 14.10 -14.33
C SER A 775 12.05 12.97 -13.57
N ALA A 776 11.19 12.25 -14.29
CA ALA A 776 10.62 10.96 -13.91
C ALA A 776 11.60 9.81 -14.10
N ILE A 777 12.77 10.06 -14.72
CA ILE A 777 13.73 9.04 -15.13
C ILE A 777 14.99 9.15 -14.27
N GLU A 778 15.43 8.01 -13.73
CA GLU A 778 16.66 7.88 -12.94
C GLU A 778 17.90 7.68 -13.82
N PRO A 779 19.12 7.86 -13.27
CA PRO A 779 20.35 7.79 -14.05
C PRO A 779 20.60 6.49 -14.84
N ASN A 780 20.00 5.38 -14.41
CA ASN A 780 20.09 4.08 -15.07
C ASN A 780 18.93 3.81 -16.06
N GLY A 781 18.05 4.79 -16.29
CA GLY A 781 16.86 4.65 -17.14
C GLY A 781 15.64 4.04 -16.45
N ALA A 782 15.68 3.76 -15.14
CA ALA A 782 14.50 3.36 -14.38
C ALA A 782 13.51 4.53 -14.23
N LEU A 783 12.22 4.24 -14.09
CA LEU A 783 11.19 5.25 -13.92
C LEU A 783 10.78 5.40 -12.45
N ARG A 784 10.48 6.62 -12.02
CA ARG A 784 10.11 6.99 -10.66
C ARG A 784 8.61 6.97 -10.48
N SER A 785 8.12 6.17 -9.54
CA SER A 785 6.68 6.00 -9.27
C SER A 785 5.98 7.31 -8.92
N SER A 786 6.54 8.15 -8.05
CA SER A 786 5.87 9.40 -7.62
C SER A 786 5.57 10.35 -8.79
N TYR A 787 6.50 10.48 -9.73
CA TYR A 787 6.32 11.31 -10.92
C TYR A 787 5.35 10.65 -11.90
N LEU A 788 5.52 9.35 -12.15
CA LEU A 788 4.64 8.59 -13.04
C LEU A 788 3.18 8.60 -12.56
N ASP A 789 2.94 8.51 -11.26
CA ASP A 789 1.60 8.55 -10.70
C ASP A 789 0.92 9.90 -10.98
N ARG A 790 1.67 11.01 -10.92
CA ARG A 790 1.14 12.34 -11.33
C ARG A 790 0.81 12.40 -12.81
N ILE A 791 1.69 11.91 -13.68
CA ILE A 791 1.42 11.85 -15.12
C ILE A 791 0.22 10.94 -15.41
N ALA A 792 0.13 9.77 -14.78
CA ALA A 792 -0.95 8.83 -14.95
C ALA A 792 -2.31 9.47 -14.62
N ARG A 793 -2.41 10.22 -13.51
CA ARG A 793 -3.62 10.98 -13.15
C ARG A 793 -4.07 11.92 -14.27
N VAL A 794 -3.12 12.59 -14.93
CA VAL A 794 -3.43 13.47 -16.07
C VAL A 794 -3.85 12.67 -17.31
N ILE A 795 -3.17 11.55 -17.60
CA ILE A 795 -3.54 10.66 -18.71
C ILE A 795 -4.94 10.07 -18.52
N ASP A 796 -5.27 9.62 -17.31
CA ASP A 796 -6.58 9.06 -16.96
C ASP A 796 -7.68 10.13 -17.07
N ALA A 797 -7.46 11.33 -16.54
CA ALA A 797 -8.39 12.45 -16.71
C ALA A 797 -8.59 12.84 -18.19
N CYS A 798 -7.56 12.69 -19.02
CA CYS A 798 -7.69 12.85 -20.46
C CYS A 798 -8.52 11.71 -21.10
N ASP A 799 -8.31 10.46 -20.68
CA ASP A 799 -9.05 9.28 -21.16
C ASP A 799 -10.55 9.42 -20.89
N GLU A 800 -10.93 9.91 -19.71
CA GLU A 800 -12.32 10.18 -19.32
C GLU A 800 -12.99 11.24 -20.21
N GLN A 801 -12.23 12.19 -20.74
CA GLN A 801 -12.72 13.32 -21.52
C GLN A 801 -12.64 13.11 -23.04
N GLY A 802 -12.09 11.98 -23.52
CA GLY A 802 -11.86 11.79 -24.96
C GLY A 802 -10.66 12.57 -25.49
N ILE A 803 -9.65 12.81 -24.65
CA ILE A 803 -8.45 13.59 -24.96
C ILE A 803 -7.23 12.68 -25.06
N LEU A 804 -6.37 12.98 -26.04
CA LEU A 804 -5.11 12.27 -26.25
C LEU A 804 -3.96 12.93 -25.49
N VAL A 805 -2.89 12.17 -25.24
CA VAL A 805 -1.65 12.68 -24.65
C VAL A 805 -0.48 12.41 -25.58
N ILE A 806 0.25 13.46 -25.95
CA ILE A 806 1.58 13.36 -26.57
C ILE A 806 2.58 13.34 -25.41
N LEU A 807 3.13 12.17 -25.10
CA LEU A 807 4.06 12.00 -23.99
C LEU A 807 5.51 12.06 -24.49
N GLY A 808 6.22 13.12 -24.14
CA GLY A 808 7.66 13.26 -24.33
C GLY A 808 8.46 12.37 -23.38
N CYS A 809 9.51 11.72 -23.88
CA CYS A 809 10.45 10.95 -23.06
C CYS A 809 11.64 11.81 -22.62
N PHE A 810 12.28 12.51 -23.55
CA PHE A 810 13.49 13.31 -23.28
C PHE A 810 13.31 14.79 -23.53
N TYR A 811 14.00 15.59 -22.72
CA TYR A 811 14.02 17.05 -22.81
C TYR A 811 15.45 17.58 -22.59
N GLN A 812 15.85 18.58 -23.38
CA GLN A 812 17.20 19.18 -23.27
C GLN A 812 17.44 19.78 -21.88
N ARG A 813 18.68 19.74 -21.39
CA ARG A 813 19.09 20.12 -20.01
C ARG A 813 18.69 19.13 -18.90
N GLN A 814 17.95 18.08 -19.20
CA GLN A 814 17.62 17.02 -18.22
C GLN A 814 18.33 15.70 -18.53
N ASP A 815 18.88 15.54 -19.73
CA ASP A 815 19.55 14.31 -20.17
C ASP A 815 20.88 14.06 -19.45
N GLY A 816 21.50 15.09 -18.86
CA GLY A 816 22.65 14.92 -17.97
C GLY A 816 22.39 14.04 -16.73
N VAL A 817 21.12 13.64 -16.47
CA VAL A 817 20.81 12.61 -15.48
C VAL A 817 21.35 11.24 -15.87
N PHE A 818 21.49 10.93 -17.18
CA PHE A 818 21.85 9.60 -17.65
C PHE A 818 23.32 9.27 -17.41
N ALA A 819 23.58 8.05 -16.97
CA ALA A 819 24.94 7.55 -16.80
C ALA A 819 25.63 7.25 -18.14
N ASP A 820 24.88 6.70 -19.10
CA ASP A 820 25.38 6.25 -20.40
C ASP A 820 24.24 6.03 -21.42
N ASP A 821 24.62 5.63 -22.64
CA ASP A 821 23.69 5.34 -23.74
C ASP A 821 22.76 4.14 -23.44
N ASP A 822 23.19 3.17 -22.62
CA ASP A 822 22.35 2.03 -22.28
C ASP A 822 21.23 2.42 -21.32
N ALA A 823 21.49 3.36 -20.41
CA ALA A 823 20.45 4.00 -19.59
C ALA A 823 19.40 4.73 -20.44
N ILE A 824 19.81 5.41 -21.52
CA ILE A 824 18.89 6.09 -22.44
C ILE A 824 18.00 5.07 -23.18
N ARG A 825 18.59 3.98 -23.68
CA ARG A 825 17.81 2.89 -24.29
C ARG A 825 16.88 2.23 -23.28
N ALA A 826 17.35 2.01 -22.05
CA ALA A 826 16.55 1.46 -20.97
C ALA A 826 15.37 2.38 -20.62
N ALA A 827 15.57 3.69 -20.60
CA ALA A 827 14.51 4.67 -20.39
C ALA A 827 13.41 4.56 -21.44
N VAL A 828 13.74 4.51 -22.74
CA VAL A 828 12.73 4.30 -23.80
C VAL A 828 11.99 2.98 -23.59
N ARG A 829 12.71 1.88 -23.31
CA ARG A 829 12.07 0.57 -23.07
C ARG A 829 11.14 0.58 -21.87
N ASN A 830 11.56 1.21 -20.77
CA ASN A 830 10.78 1.30 -19.55
C ASN A 830 9.57 2.21 -19.74
N THR A 831 9.68 3.31 -20.49
CA THR A 831 8.54 4.18 -20.84
C THR A 831 7.50 3.42 -21.67
N VAL A 832 7.94 2.70 -22.71
CA VAL A 832 7.02 1.92 -23.56
C VAL A 832 6.37 0.80 -22.76
N ARG A 833 7.13 0.07 -21.94
CA ARG A 833 6.59 -0.95 -21.04
C ARG A 833 5.56 -0.37 -20.08
N TRP A 834 5.85 0.78 -19.47
CA TRP A 834 4.92 1.44 -18.56
C TRP A 834 3.61 1.85 -19.26
N ILE A 835 3.68 2.40 -20.48
CA ILE A 835 2.47 2.70 -21.28
C ILE A 835 1.64 1.42 -21.53
N GLN A 836 2.30 0.31 -21.92
CA GLN A 836 1.64 -0.98 -22.17
C GLN A 836 1.03 -1.59 -20.91
N ASP A 837 1.79 -1.66 -19.82
CA ASP A 837 1.38 -2.24 -18.54
C ASP A 837 0.24 -1.46 -17.90
N SER A 838 0.20 -0.13 -18.14
CA SER A 838 -0.89 0.73 -17.69
C SER A 838 -2.13 0.62 -18.59
N GLY A 839 -2.02 -0.02 -19.76
CA GLY A 839 -3.12 -0.18 -20.72
C GLY A 839 -3.57 1.13 -21.34
N PHE A 840 -2.70 2.13 -21.44
CA PHE A 840 -3.06 3.43 -22.02
C PHE A 840 -3.24 3.31 -23.53
N THR A 841 -4.44 3.62 -24.00
CA THR A 841 -4.79 3.64 -25.43
C THR A 841 -4.92 5.06 -25.99
N ASN A 842 -4.90 6.07 -25.13
CA ASN A 842 -4.98 7.50 -25.47
C ASN A 842 -3.61 8.20 -25.50
N VAL A 843 -2.50 7.46 -25.49
CA VAL A 843 -1.12 7.99 -25.44
C VAL A 843 -0.39 7.77 -26.76
N MET A 844 0.35 8.78 -27.21
CA MET A 844 1.34 8.73 -28.28
C MET A 844 2.71 9.12 -27.71
N LEU A 845 3.79 8.56 -28.24
CA LEU A 845 5.14 8.79 -27.73
C LEU A 845 5.91 9.79 -28.59
N GLU A 846 6.46 10.82 -27.96
CA GLU A 846 7.52 11.67 -28.50
C GLU A 846 8.86 11.27 -27.85
N VAL A 847 9.79 10.73 -28.63
CA VAL A 847 11.07 10.23 -28.08
C VAL A 847 11.90 11.37 -27.48
N ALA A 848 12.10 12.45 -28.21
CA ALA A 848 12.81 13.62 -27.71
C ALA A 848 12.17 14.90 -28.25
N ASN A 849 12.03 15.87 -27.36
CA ASN A 849 11.64 17.25 -27.69
C ASN A 849 12.83 17.97 -28.32
N GLU A 850 12.69 18.47 -29.55
CA GLU A 850 13.74 19.20 -30.30
C GLU A 850 15.09 18.47 -30.29
N PHE A 851 15.13 17.22 -30.76
CA PHE A 851 16.26 16.33 -30.49
C PHE A 851 17.63 16.91 -30.89
N ASP A 852 17.74 17.66 -32.00
CA ASP A 852 18.99 18.26 -32.46
C ASP A 852 19.36 19.60 -31.78
N HIS A 853 18.70 19.94 -30.67
CA HIS A 853 19.03 21.09 -29.83
C HIS A 853 20.40 20.90 -29.16
N SER A 854 21.23 21.95 -29.18
CA SER A 854 22.60 21.92 -28.61
C SER A 854 22.68 21.78 -27.09
N GLY A 855 21.52 21.65 -26.42
CA GLY A 855 21.38 21.52 -24.97
C GLY A 855 21.24 20.08 -24.51
N PHE A 856 21.26 19.11 -25.44
CA PHE A 856 21.46 17.70 -25.12
C PHE A 856 22.96 17.41 -25.02
N ASP A 857 23.36 16.74 -23.95
CA ASP A 857 24.71 16.27 -23.71
C ASP A 857 25.00 14.99 -24.52
N HIS A 858 24.03 14.07 -24.58
CA HIS A 858 24.21 12.75 -25.17
C HIS A 858 23.98 12.70 -26.69
N ASP A 859 24.98 12.22 -27.43
CA ASP A 859 24.93 12.07 -28.90
C ASP A 859 23.83 11.11 -29.39
N LEU A 860 23.50 10.08 -28.59
CA LEU A 860 22.42 9.15 -28.91
C LEU A 860 21.06 9.84 -28.98
N ILE A 861 20.81 10.87 -28.18
CA ILE A 861 19.55 11.62 -28.22
C ILE A 861 19.59 12.64 -29.37
N LYS A 862 20.69 13.39 -29.54
CA LYS A 862 20.70 14.53 -30.48
C LYS A 862 21.07 14.24 -31.92
N SER A 863 21.38 13.00 -32.26
CA SER A 863 21.71 12.60 -33.63
C SER A 863 20.52 12.01 -34.38
N VAL A 864 20.52 12.19 -35.70
CA VAL A 864 19.52 11.58 -36.60
C VAL A 864 19.53 10.05 -36.49
N ASP A 865 20.72 9.44 -36.46
CA ASP A 865 20.87 7.98 -36.36
C ASP A 865 20.37 7.48 -35.00
N GLY A 866 20.67 8.20 -33.92
CA GLY A 866 20.20 7.87 -32.58
C GLY A 866 18.68 7.95 -32.43
N GLN A 867 18.04 8.99 -32.98
CA GLN A 867 16.57 9.04 -33.03
C GLN A 867 15.97 7.88 -33.82
N VAL A 868 16.56 7.53 -34.97
CA VAL A 868 16.12 6.38 -35.75
C VAL A 868 16.22 5.07 -34.95
N GLU A 869 17.28 4.91 -34.15
CA GLU A 869 17.46 3.77 -33.25
C GLU A 869 16.41 3.75 -32.13
N LEU A 870 16.25 4.84 -31.39
CA LEU A 870 15.34 4.91 -30.24
C LEU A 870 13.87 4.74 -30.66
N ILE A 871 13.47 5.31 -31.80
CA ILE A 871 12.12 5.11 -32.37
C ILE A 871 11.92 3.63 -32.73
N ARG A 872 12.90 2.96 -33.32
CA ARG A 872 12.80 1.53 -33.65
C ARG A 872 12.64 0.68 -32.39
N ILE A 873 13.38 0.98 -31.32
CA ILE A 873 13.22 0.29 -30.03
C ILE A 873 11.77 0.39 -29.54
N ALA A 874 11.17 1.59 -29.58
CA ALA A 874 9.79 1.77 -29.14
C ALA A 874 8.80 0.98 -30.00
N LYS A 875 8.93 1.04 -31.33
CA LYS A 875 8.04 0.35 -32.27
C LYS A 875 8.20 -1.18 -32.26
N GLU A 876 9.39 -1.69 -31.98
CA GLU A 876 9.63 -3.13 -31.83
C GLU A 876 8.95 -3.68 -30.58
N MET A 877 8.89 -2.90 -29.50
CA MET A 877 8.20 -3.29 -28.26
C MET A 877 6.68 -3.13 -28.34
N ALA A 878 6.22 -2.06 -28.99
CA ALA A 878 4.81 -1.74 -29.10
C ALA A 878 4.47 -1.27 -30.52
N PRO A 879 4.21 -2.20 -31.47
CA PRO A 879 3.92 -1.85 -32.86
C PRO A 879 2.68 -0.96 -33.05
N GLU A 880 1.73 -1.04 -32.10
CA GLU A 880 0.48 -0.26 -32.11
C GLU A 880 0.62 1.13 -31.47
N LEU A 881 1.74 1.41 -30.77
CA LEU A 881 1.99 2.72 -30.18
C LEU A 881 2.46 3.67 -31.28
N LEU A 882 1.79 4.82 -31.45
CA LEU A 882 2.22 5.84 -32.39
C LEU A 882 3.43 6.59 -31.83
N VAL A 883 4.54 6.59 -32.57
CA VAL A 883 5.83 7.15 -32.14
C VAL A 883 6.31 8.24 -33.08
N SER A 884 6.82 9.33 -32.51
CA SER A 884 7.45 10.43 -33.23
C SER A 884 8.61 11.06 -32.43
N THR A 885 9.22 12.10 -32.98
CA THR A 885 10.16 13.02 -32.33
C THR A 885 10.08 14.38 -33.01
N SER A 886 10.30 15.47 -32.28
CA SER A 886 10.19 16.82 -32.82
C SER A 886 11.52 17.41 -33.28
N GLY A 887 11.45 18.26 -34.31
CA GLY A 887 12.55 19.10 -34.76
C GLY A 887 12.45 20.54 -34.25
N LEU A 888 13.52 21.33 -34.44
CA LEU A 888 13.60 22.72 -33.97
C LEU A 888 12.51 23.64 -34.55
N GLY A 889 12.29 24.77 -33.85
CA GLY A 889 11.32 25.84 -34.12
C GLY A 889 11.31 26.51 -35.51
N HIS A 890 12.15 26.07 -36.45
CA HIS A 890 12.21 26.56 -37.83
C HIS A 890 11.28 25.83 -38.82
N GLY A 891 10.46 24.89 -38.34
CA GLY A 891 9.45 24.19 -39.15
C GLY A 891 10.01 23.20 -40.16
N ARG A 892 11.18 22.61 -39.90
CA ARG A 892 11.85 21.60 -40.76
C ARG A 892 12.14 20.35 -39.94
N VAL A 893 12.26 19.22 -40.63
CA VAL A 893 12.55 17.89 -40.06
C VAL A 893 13.56 17.16 -40.93
N HIS A 894 14.22 16.15 -40.35
CA HIS A 894 15.23 15.33 -41.04
C HIS A 894 14.57 14.14 -41.76
N GLU A 895 14.86 13.97 -43.04
CA GLU A 895 14.23 12.94 -43.89
C GLU A 895 14.42 11.49 -43.37
N PRO A 896 15.58 11.07 -42.83
CA PRO A 896 15.73 9.74 -42.25
C PRO A 896 14.83 9.50 -41.03
N VAL A 897 14.58 10.52 -40.21
CA VAL A 897 13.65 10.45 -39.06
C VAL A 897 12.21 10.32 -39.57
N VAL A 898 11.84 11.12 -40.57
CA VAL A 898 10.50 11.05 -41.19
C VAL A 898 10.18 9.66 -41.72
N ALA A 899 11.18 8.89 -42.16
CA ALA A 899 10.96 7.52 -42.63
C ALA A 899 10.42 6.57 -41.55
N VAL A 900 10.76 6.77 -40.27
CA VAL A 900 10.48 5.81 -39.18
C VAL A 900 9.35 6.22 -38.22
N VAL A 901 9.05 7.52 -38.10
CA VAL A 901 7.95 8.05 -37.26
C VAL A 901 6.57 7.77 -37.85
N ASP A 902 5.52 7.76 -37.04
CA ASP A 902 4.14 7.57 -37.51
C ASP A 902 3.49 8.88 -37.98
N PHE A 903 3.92 10.01 -37.41
CA PHE A 903 3.49 11.36 -37.76
C PHE A 903 4.67 12.33 -37.69
N VAL A 904 4.59 13.48 -38.35
CA VAL A 904 5.69 14.47 -38.44
C VAL A 904 5.47 15.60 -37.46
N MET A 905 6.47 15.90 -36.62
CA MET A 905 6.38 16.94 -35.59
C MET A 905 7.36 18.11 -35.83
N PRO A 906 6.99 19.15 -36.60
CA PRO A 906 7.75 20.40 -36.62
C PRO A 906 7.43 21.26 -35.39
N HIS A 907 8.33 22.16 -35.00
CA HIS A 907 8.00 23.28 -34.11
C HIS A 907 8.00 24.60 -34.90
N TYR A 908 7.23 25.60 -34.43
CA TYR A 908 7.08 26.89 -35.11
C TYR A 908 7.51 28.12 -34.29
N ASN A 909 8.07 27.95 -33.08
CA ASN A 909 8.57 29.05 -32.23
C ASN A 909 9.37 30.12 -33.01
N GLY A 910 10.33 29.69 -33.84
CA GLY A 910 11.18 30.56 -34.66
C GLY A 910 10.67 30.83 -36.08
N THR A 911 9.49 30.33 -36.45
CA THR A 911 8.94 30.43 -37.81
C THR A 911 8.00 31.62 -37.91
N PRO A 912 8.27 32.62 -38.77
CA PRO A 912 7.34 33.73 -39.00
C PRO A 912 5.97 33.24 -39.48
N VAL A 913 4.89 33.85 -38.99
CA VAL A 913 3.49 33.43 -39.29
C VAL A 913 3.24 33.26 -40.79
N HIS A 914 3.74 34.19 -41.61
CA HIS A 914 3.57 34.16 -43.07
C HIS A 914 4.35 33.03 -43.78
N GLU A 915 5.35 32.42 -43.13
CA GLU A 915 6.10 31.29 -43.68
C GLU A 915 5.49 29.92 -43.32
N ILE A 916 4.61 29.85 -42.31
CA ILE A 916 3.98 28.60 -41.84
C ILE A 916 3.36 27.80 -43.00
N PRO A 917 2.56 28.40 -43.92
CA PRO A 917 2.03 27.67 -45.07
C PRO A 917 3.10 26.98 -45.91
N ALA A 918 4.20 27.69 -46.21
CA ALA A 918 5.28 27.14 -47.03
C ALA A 918 6.02 25.98 -46.33
N ARG A 919 6.17 26.05 -44.99
CA ARG A 919 6.72 24.94 -44.19
C ARG A 919 5.83 23.71 -44.27
N ILE A 920 4.52 23.87 -44.08
CA ILE A 920 3.55 22.76 -44.17
C ILE A 920 3.57 22.12 -45.55
N GLN A 921 3.54 22.92 -46.62
CA GLN A 921 3.59 22.38 -47.99
C GLN A 921 4.85 21.56 -48.26
N ALA A 922 6.00 21.96 -47.70
CA ALA A 922 7.23 21.20 -47.83
C ALA A 922 7.17 19.83 -47.12
N LEU A 923 6.42 19.72 -46.02
CA LEU A 923 6.25 18.48 -45.23
C LEU A 923 5.18 17.55 -45.82
N LYS A 924 4.15 18.08 -46.48
CA LYS A 924 3.08 17.29 -47.11
C LYS A 924 3.58 16.23 -48.09
N ARG A 925 4.76 16.44 -48.69
CA ARG A 925 5.40 15.46 -49.59
C ARG A 925 5.63 14.08 -48.97
N TYR A 926 5.67 13.99 -47.64
CA TYR A 926 5.93 12.75 -46.92
C TYR A 926 4.66 11.91 -46.67
N GLY A 927 3.46 12.46 -46.92
CA GLY A 927 2.20 11.71 -46.81
C GLY A 927 1.85 11.23 -45.40
N LYS A 928 2.38 11.89 -44.36
CA LYS A 928 2.09 11.62 -42.93
C LYS A 928 1.37 12.80 -42.29
N PRO A 929 0.56 12.58 -41.24
CA PRO A 929 -0.04 13.69 -40.49
C PRO A 929 1.04 14.62 -39.94
N ILE A 930 0.78 15.93 -39.95
CA ILE A 930 1.71 16.95 -39.46
C ILE A 930 1.13 17.55 -38.18
N VAL A 931 1.88 17.47 -37.07
CA VAL A 931 1.50 18.01 -35.78
C VAL A 931 2.55 18.98 -35.29
N CYS A 932 2.27 20.29 -35.37
CA CYS A 932 3.07 21.25 -34.65
C CYS A 932 2.79 21.08 -33.16
N ASN A 933 3.73 20.50 -32.42
CA ASN A 933 3.57 20.23 -31.00
C ASN A 933 3.79 21.49 -30.14
N GLU A 934 4.53 22.47 -30.68
CA GLU A 934 4.97 23.66 -29.95
C GLU A 934 5.06 24.91 -30.85
N ASP A 935 4.27 25.93 -30.51
CA ASP A 935 4.35 27.28 -31.04
C ASP A 935 4.02 28.29 -29.93
N ASP A 936 4.96 29.20 -29.63
CA ASP A 936 4.89 30.20 -28.56
C ASP A 936 4.20 31.52 -28.94
N LYS A 937 3.65 31.60 -30.16
CA LYS A 937 2.94 32.80 -30.63
C LYS A 937 1.64 32.99 -29.88
N ILE A 938 1.48 34.17 -29.28
CA ILE A 938 0.31 34.55 -28.49
C ILE A 938 -0.64 35.47 -29.27
N ARG A 939 -1.85 35.63 -28.73
CA ARG A 939 -2.88 36.58 -29.16
C ARG A 939 -3.19 36.45 -30.65
N ARG A 940 -3.16 37.58 -31.37
CA ARG A 940 -3.49 37.64 -32.80
C ARG A 940 -2.57 36.78 -33.65
N ASP A 941 -1.27 36.74 -33.34
CA ASP A 941 -0.29 36.00 -34.12
C ASP A 941 -0.43 34.49 -33.89
N GLY A 942 -0.74 34.07 -32.66
CA GLY A 942 -1.09 32.68 -32.34
C GLY A 942 -2.36 32.21 -33.03
N ALA A 943 -3.42 33.02 -32.95
CA ALA A 943 -4.67 32.75 -33.65
C ALA A 943 -4.47 32.64 -35.18
N GLU A 944 -3.66 33.53 -35.75
CA GLU A 944 -3.34 33.48 -37.18
C GLU A 944 -2.49 32.26 -37.55
N ALA A 945 -1.53 31.86 -36.70
CA ALA A 945 -0.73 30.66 -36.90
C ALA A 945 -1.58 29.38 -36.85
N ALA A 946 -2.52 29.28 -35.91
CA ALA A 946 -3.48 28.18 -35.82
C ALA A 946 -4.35 28.11 -37.09
N ARG A 947 -4.93 29.24 -37.52
CA ARG A 947 -5.75 29.33 -38.74
C ARG A 947 -4.97 28.90 -39.99
N LEU A 948 -3.78 29.47 -40.19
CA LEU A 948 -2.92 29.13 -41.35
C LEU A 948 -2.48 27.66 -41.33
N SER A 949 -2.26 27.08 -40.14
CA SER A 949 -1.92 25.67 -40.02
C SER A 949 -3.08 24.77 -40.46
N VAL A 950 -4.28 25.03 -39.94
CA VAL A 950 -5.50 24.29 -40.29
C VAL A 950 -5.83 24.42 -41.79
N GLU A 951 -5.80 25.64 -42.34
CA GLU A 951 -6.04 25.87 -43.78
C GLU A 951 -5.07 25.14 -44.70
N ASN A 952 -3.85 24.89 -44.22
CA ASN A 952 -2.84 24.15 -44.95
C ASN A 952 -2.80 22.67 -44.59
N GLY A 953 -3.73 22.18 -43.76
CA GLY A 953 -3.90 20.76 -43.40
C GLY A 953 -2.85 20.24 -42.44
N ALA A 954 -2.49 21.03 -41.42
CA ALA A 954 -1.62 20.61 -40.32
C ALA A 954 -2.27 20.90 -38.97
N SER A 955 -2.10 19.96 -38.04
CA SER A 955 -2.43 20.13 -36.63
C SER A 955 -1.51 21.17 -35.99
N TRP A 956 -2.03 21.93 -35.02
CA TRP A 956 -1.30 23.01 -34.36
C TRP A 956 -1.40 22.91 -32.84
N GLY A 957 -0.30 23.27 -32.18
CA GLY A 957 -0.07 23.09 -30.76
C GLY A 957 0.38 24.41 -30.12
N PHE A 958 -0.35 24.85 -29.11
CA PHE A 958 -0.08 26.11 -28.43
C PHE A 958 0.84 25.92 -27.23
N MET A 959 1.83 26.81 -27.07
CA MET A 959 2.60 26.97 -25.84
C MET A 959 2.53 28.44 -25.41
N THR A 960 2.36 28.71 -24.12
CA THR A 960 2.30 30.10 -23.63
C THR A 960 3.22 30.28 -22.45
N THR A 961 4.41 30.78 -22.77
CA THR A 961 5.49 30.96 -21.81
C THR A 961 5.09 31.68 -20.52
N PRO A 962 4.29 32.77 -20.56
CA PRO A 962 3.90 33.51 -19.37
C PRO A 962 3.02 32.77 -18.37
N VAL A 963 2.37 31.66 -18.74
CA VAL A 963 1.42 30.96 -17.85
C VAL A 963 1.79 29.49 -17.64
N ASN A 964 2.15 28.73 -18.68
CA ASN A 964 2.30 27.28 -18.55
C ASN A 964 3.74 26.76 -18.72
N GLN A 965 4.71 27.64 -19.05
CA GLN A 965 6.11 27.25 -19.22
C GLN A 965 7.00 27.70 -18.05
N TYR A 966 6.83 28.91 -17.51
CA TYR A 966 7.70 29.46 -16.46
C TYR A 966 6.99 29.57 -15.11
N GLN A 967 7.72 29.31 -14.02
CA GLN A 967 7.19 29.42 -12.65
C GLN A 967 6.87 30.90 -12.31
N PRO A 968 5.74 31.20 -11.64
CA PRO A 968 4.68 30.29 -11.20
C PRO A 968 3.77 29.85 -12.36
N PHE A 969 3.49 28.55 -12.43
CA PHE A 969 2.60 28.01 -13.45
C PHE A 969 1.13 28.33 -13.13
N VAL A 970 0.36 28.61 -14.17
CA VAL A 970 -1.07 28.87 -14.13
C VAL A 970 -1.71 28.13 -15.30
N PHE A 971 -2.87 27.52 -15.04
CA PHE A 971 -3.67 26.81 -16.03
C PHE A 971 -5.09 27.39 -15.98
N GLY A 972 -5.35 28.41 -16.78
CA GLY A 972 -6.61 29.16 -16.77
C GLY A 972 -7.65 28.67 -17.78
N GLY A 973 -7.34 27.65 -18.59
CA GLY A 973 -8.24 27.23 -19.65
C GLY A 973 -8.21 28.21 -20.81
N ARG A 974 -9.39 28.61 -21.28
CA ARG A 974 -9.57 29.67 -22.30
C ARG A 974 -8.87 30.98 -21.91
N ASP A 975 -8.84 31.31 -20.63
CA ASP A 975 -8.36 32.60 -20.15
C ASP A 975 -6.83 32.76 -20.22
N ASP A 976 -6.10 31.69 -20.50
CA ASP A 976 -4.65 31.74 -20.75
C ASP A 976 -4.30 32.56 -22.00
N ASP A 977 -5.12 32.45 -23.06
CA ASP A 977 -5.09 33.34 -24.22
C ASP A 977 -6.44 33.29 -24.98
N PRO A 978 -7.39 34.16 -24.62
CA PRO A 978 -8.73 34.12 -25.22
C PRO A 978 -8.73 34.20 -26.75
N ALA A 979 -7.78 34.93 -27.37
CA ALA A 979 -7.75 35.07 -28.81
C ALA A 979 -7.35 33.76 -29.51
N VAL A 980 -6.41 33.01 -28.93
CA VAL A 980 -5.99 31.70 -29.45
C VAL A 980 -7.09 30.66 -29.23
N TYR A 981 -7.64 30.55 -28.02
CA TYR A 981 -8.68 29.55 -27.72
C TYR A 981 -10.01 29.83 -28.43
N ASP A 982 -10.40 31.09 -28.60
CA ASP A 982 -11.58 31.43 -29.42
C ASP A 982 -11.36 31.05 -30.90
N MET A 983 -10.14 31.21 -31.41
CA MET A 983 -9.77 30.76 -32.75
C MET A 983 -9.80 29.23 -32.86
N LEU A 984 -9.19 28.50 -31.93
CA LEU A 984 -9.23 27.03 -31.90
C LEU A 984 -10.67 26.52 -31.89
N LYS A 985 -11.53 27.11 -31.06
CA LYS A 985 -12.95 26.79 -31.03
C LYS A 985 -13.63 27.04 -32.38
N SER A 986 -13.31 28.16 -33.04
CA SER A 986 -13.89 28.48 -34.36
C SER A 986 -13.44 27.52 -35.47
N LEU A 987 -12.21 26.99 -35.39
CA LEU A 987 -11.67 26.05 -36.37
C LEU A 987 -12.19 24.61 -36.16
N THR A 988 -12.58 24.28 -34.94
CA THR A 988 -12.96 22.93 -34.50
C THR A 988 -14.45 22.70 -34.35
N THR A 989 -15.26 23.75 -34.49
CA THR A 989 -16.74 23.69 -34.46
C THR A 989 -17.30 23.79 -35.89
N PRO A 990 -18.28 22.94 -36.27
CA PRO A 990 -18.93 22.98 -37.59
C PRO A 990 -19.70 24.27 -37.93
#